data_AF-A0AAD2CQ10-F1
#
_entry.id   AF-A0AAD2CQ10-F1
#
_cell.length_a   1.000
_cell.length_b   1.000
_cell.length_c   1.000
_cell.angle_alpha   90.00
_cell.angle_beta   90.00
_cell.angle_gamma   90.00
#
_symmetry.space_group_name_H-M   'P 1'
#
loop_
_entity.id
_entity.type
_entity.pdbx_description
1 polymer ?
#
loop_
_entity_poly.entity_id
_entity_poly.type
_entity_poly.pdbx_seq_one_letter_code
_entity_poly.pdbx_strand_id
1 'polypeptide(L)'
;MGKKRQRKGDTKTTAKIKSANTPPHSFQSVESKPSNPQYPLPFPKNLPIPSDDFLKNAKPYKESFRQALETSYEGFVVDESIYDEQRAQNYLQQMLDDKLFRRDVTQPFGLGTKCAKTYVTRCVLGEQGTTYKYLGLRMFAHPWDNTEIQKLGAKLTQRTQHHLKELSELRAQRNAPATRGRSNFDICLINRMEAYDDLKPEPTMGNMKASVSWHADSSLEQYSTIAVYQTLIPPKNSTSNNDGQWYVALRVAHDSEGPQASRRGKGIESSIIKETPPIAASLPSGSAYYLLDDFNHHHQHTVLTTGDIASAGVRYSCTFRLLRDSHNVDYHLLRCQTTCSNFHKKGSKLWRSEQLLLTELESEWIRQFYIQGSQHLELLWPAWKEPMQKLLRFWTLLENRTRQVVTLLKAAAEERCGVGTYSDRNDDKPSRKERKAKERRKKALACIEDLLTRSSLDEHSALENIYEPLAEVINERAVMRELWQKREKDHVFRELGPECRPMDVPFQFNVPEGTKQVDEYGMSPIDGTPNGLKQISEDLRVAGRAYLPRKASDLPKPEENQDSESTKESNDHAKGLDWEGWATSNFCLELQEPWALAVVQGKKPIETRAYTLPLALIGKRIMILQSPAGKAGVSSMSDVIDISGSNSIGPRVIGWCEFGSVREYTNQEDFEADEKLHLVTPESGYGWKKDETKVVYGWVVSKYGEIKDSEDSIYISATRRMRSLFQLRARETKKDGKPNGSTKKNRNGQDKNQKKKRRRY
;
A
#
# COMPACT_ATOMS: atom_id res chain seq x y z
N MET A 1 -39.16 59.63 -60.24
CA MET A 1 -38.89 60.76 -59.32
C MET A 1 -39.48 60.42 -57.96
N GLY A 2 -38.72 60.55 -56.85
CA GLY A 2 -39.29 60.39 -55.49
C GLY A 2 -38.45 59.61 -54.46
N LYS A 3 -37.28 60.16 -54.13
CA LYS A 3 -36.47 60.08 -52.89
C LYS A 3 -36.40 58.80 -52.02
N LYS A 4 -35.14 58.34 -51.89
CA LYS A 4 -34.51 57.42 -50.93
C LYS A 4 -35.01 57.49 -49.48
N ARG A 5 -35.13 56.31 -48.84
CA ARG A 5 -34.83 56.08 -47.42
C ARG A 5 -34.22 54.68 -47.22
N GLN A 6 -33.03 54.64 -46.63
CA GLN A 6 -32.25 53.45 -46.31
C GLN A 6 -32.97 52.55 -45.30
N ARG A 7 -32.99 51.24 -45.55
CA ARG A 7 -33.32 50.20 -44.58
C ARG A 7 -32.02 49.67 -43.96
N LYS A 8 -31.81 49.91 -42.66
CA LYS A 8 -30.97 49.07 -41.78
C LYS A 8 -31.92 48.13 -41.05
N GLY A 9 -31.68 46.82 -41.18
CA GLY A 9 -32.37 45.78 -40.42
C GLY A 9 -31.66 45.55 -39.10
N ASP A 10 -32.43 45.69 -38.01
CA ASP A 10 -32.05 45.34 -36.65
C ASP A 10 -32.07 43.83 -36.45
N THR A 11 -30.97 43.24 -35.99
CA THR A 11 -30.97 41.97 -35.26
C THR A 11 -30.43 42.21 -33.86
N LYS A 12 -31.33 42.15 -32.88
CA LYS A 12 -31.05 42.23 -31.44
C LYS A 12 -30.19 41.05 -31.00
N THR A 13 -28.96 41.34 -30.58
CA THR A 13 -28.08 40.42 -29.86
C THR A 13 -28.46 40.43 -28.38
N THR A 14 -29.03 39.35 -27.86
CA THR A 14 -29.12 39.10 -26.42
C THR A 14 -27.84 38.45 -25.94
N ALA A 15 -27.13 39.17 -25.07
CA ALA A 15 -25.89 38.74 -24.44
C ALA A 15 -26.12 37.50 -23.56
N LYS A 16 -25.48 36.38 -23.90
CA LYS A 16 -25.22 35.27 -22.99
C LYS A 16 -23.82 35.43 -22.42
N ILE A 17 -23.75 35.72 -21.12
CA ILE A 17 -22.55 35.57 -20.30
C ILE A 17 -22.16 34.08 -20.35
N LYS A 18 -21.09 33.74 -21.07
CA LYS A 18 -20.45 32.43 -21.00
C LYS A 18 -19.50 32.44 -19.81
N SER A 19 -19.79 31.61 -18.82
CA SER A 19 -18.88 31.32 -17.71
C SER A 19 -17.60 30.70 -18.25
N ALA A 20 -16.48 31.38 -18.03
CA ALA A 20 -15.16 30.80 -18.10
C ALA A 20 -15.05 29.74 -16.99
N ASN A 21 -14.95 28.47 -17.38
CA ASN A 21 -14.38 27.37 -16.60
C ASN A 21 -14.33 26.14 -17.51
N THR A 22 -13.40 26.18 -18.48
CA THR A 22 -12.87 24.99 -19.13
C THR A 22 -11.41 24.93 -18.70
N PRO A 23 -10.93 23.85 -18.06
CA PRO A 23 -9.51 23.76 -17.73
C PRO A 23 -8.70 23.73 -19.04
N PRO A 24 -7.53 24.40 -19.09
CA PRO A 24 -6.68 24.38 -20.26
C PRO A 24 -6.04 22.99 -20.40
N HIS A 25 -6.04 22.49 -21.63
CA HIS A 25 -5.28 21.33 -22.13
C HIS A 25 -5.46 20.01 -21.36
N SER A 26 -6.40 19.19 -21.82
CA SER A 26 -6.01 17.81 -22.11
C SER A 26 -4.89 17.86 -23.15
N PHE A 27 -3.63 17.74 -22.73
CA PHE A 27 -2.62 17.21 -23.63
C PHE A 27 -2.98 15.74 -23.89
N GLN A 28 -3.95 15.53 -24.78
CA GLN A 28 -3.85 14.37 -25.64
C GLN A 28 -2.57 14.60 -26.41
N SER A 29 -1.53 13.83 -26.09
CA SER A 29 -0.42 13.64 -27.01
C SER A 29 -1.06 13.32 -28.35
N VAL A 30 -0.93 14.25 -29.30
CA VAL A 30 -1.24 13.98 -30.69
C VAL A 30 -0.23 12.91 -31.07
N GLU A 31 -0.60 11.64 -30.95
CA GLU A 31 0.14 10.54 -31.53
C GLU A 31 0.02 10.72 -33.05
N SER A 32 0.94 11.52 -33.59
CA SER A 32 1.28 11.49 -34.99
C SER A 32 1.53 10.05 -35.38
N LYS A 33 0.97 9.60 -36.52
CA LYS A 33 1.21 8.26 -37.09
C LYS A 33 2.69 7.89 -36.94
N PRO A 34 3.02 6.65 -36.49
CA PRO A 34 4.40 6.32 -36.18
C PRO A 34 5.23 6.40 -37.46
N SER A 35 6.14 7.37 -37.52
CA SER A 35 7.34 7.26 -38.36
C SER A 35 8.03 5.94 -38.03
N ASN A 36 8.68 5.31 -39.02
CA ASN A 36 9.55 4.16 -38.73
C ASN A 36 10.43 4.45 -37.51
N PRO A 37 10.59 3.49 -36.58
CA PRO A 37 11.43 3.70 -35.40
C PRO A 37 12.85 4.06 -35.85
N GLN A 38 13.40 5.12 -35.27
CA GLN A 38 14.76 5.54 -35.51
C GLN A 38 15.67 4.73 -34.59
N TYR A 39 16.38 3.76 -35.16
CA TYR A 39 17.36 2.97 -34.42
C TYR A 39 18.74 3.62 -34.46
N PRO A 40 19.62 3.32 -33.47
CA PRO A 40 21.00 3.78 -33.48
C PRO A 40 21.74 3.37 -34.76
N LEU A 41 22.75 4.15 -35.17
CA LEU A 41 23.56 3.80 -36.33
C LEU A 41 24.30 2.46 -36.10
N PRO A 42 24.47 1.62 -37.14
CA PRO A 42 25.21 0.39 -37.00
C PRO A 42 26.70 0.67 -36.72
N PHE A 43 27.34 -0.24 -35.98
CA PHE A 43 28.77 -0.16 -35.73
C PHE A 43 29.55 -0.35 -37.05
N PRO A 44 30.62 0.43 -37.31
CA PRO A 44 31.35 0.30 -38.57
C PRO A 44 32.01 -1.07 -38.73
N LYS A 45 31.90 -1.62 -39.94
CA LYS A 45 32.53 -2.90 -40.29
C LYS A 45 34.05 -2.71 -40.43
N ASN A 46 34.83 -3.73 -40.08
CA ASN A 46 36.30 -3.81 -40.21
C ASN A 46 37.14 -3.03 -39.17
N LEU A 47 36.55 -2.63 -38.05
CA LEU A 47 37.31 -2.10 -36.91
C LEU A 47 37.68 -3.24 -35.94
N PRO A 48 38.88 -3.20 -35.32
CA PRO A 48 39.26 -4.23 -34.35
C PRO A 48 38.34 -4.18 -33.14
N ILE A 49 37.86 -5.33 -32.68
CA ILE A 49 37.04 -5.47 -31.48
C ILE A 49 37.64 -6.56 -30.58
N PRO A 50 37.54 -6.43 -29.25
CA PRO A 50 37.89 -7.51 -28.33
C PRO A 50 36.96 -8.73 -28.54
N SER A 51 37.50 -9.95 -28.37
CA SER A 51 36.72 -11.20 -28.51
C SER A 51 35.80 -11.45 -27.31
N ASP A 52 36.30 -11.26 -26.09
CA ASP A 52 35.64 -11.66 -24.84
C ASP A 52 35.71 -10.57 -23.75
N ASP A 53 35.84 -9.31 -24.15
CA ASP A 53 35.85 -8.16 -23.23
C ASP A 53 35.07 -6.99 -23.84
N PHE A 54 34.79 -5.98 -23.03
CA PHE A 54 34.17 -4.74 -23.48
C PHE A 54 35.10 -3.94 -24.37
N LEU A 55 34.53 -3.28 -25.38
CA LEU A 55 35.23 -2.26 -26.14
C LEU A 55 35.49 -1.04 -25.23
N LYS A 56 36.77 -0.74 -24.99
CA LYS A 56 37.24 0.32 -24.08
C LYS A 56 38.08 1.36 -24.83
N ASN A 57 38.18 2.57 -24.27
CA ASN A 57 39.09 3.62 -24.76
C ASN A 57 40.56 3.29 -24.43
N ALA A 58 41.10 2.23 -25.03
CA ALA A 58 42.46 1.74 -24.82
C ALA A 58 43.04 1.19 -26.13
N LYS A 59 44.37 1.20 -26.28
CA LYS A 59 45.02 0.55 -27.43
C LYS A 59 44.83 -0.98 -27.33
N PRO A 60 44.61 -1.70 -28.46
CA PRO A 60 44.55 -1.22 -29.85
C PRO A 60 43.16 -0.70 -30.29
N TYR A 61 42.15 -0.72 -29.43
CA TYR A 61 40.75 -0.47 -29.77
C TYR A 61 40.28 1.00 -29.67
N LYS A 62 41.20 1.95 -29.40
CA LYS A 62 40.87 3.37 -29.20
C LYS A 62 40.03 3.95 -30.34
N GLU A 63 40.39 3.63 -31.57
CA GLU A 63 39.66 4.09 -32.76
C GLU A 63 38.28 3.45 -32.87
N SER A 64 38.18 2.14 -32.62
CA SER A 64 36.91 1.42 -32.57
C SER A 64 35.96 2.00 -31.52
N PHE A 65 36.47 2.34 -30.33
CA PHE A 65 35.69 2.95 -29.26
C PHE A 65 35.17 4.33 -29.68
N ARG A 66 36.02 5.18 -30.27
CA ARG A 66 35.63 6.49 -30.80
C ARG A 66 34.53 6.35 -31.86
N GLN A 67 34.70 5.45 -32.81
CA GLN A 67 33.72 5.18 -33.86
C GLN A 67 32.40 4.65 -33.30
N ALA A 68 32.43 3.83 -32.25
CA ALA A 68 31.23 3.37 -31.56
C ALA A 68 30.44 4.55 -30.97
N LEU A 69 31.11 5.51 -30.33
CA LEU A 69 30.47 6.72 -29.77
C LEU A 69 29.86 7.65 -30.82
N GLU A 70 30.48 7.73 -32.01
CA GLU A 70 29.98 8.55 -33.12
C GLU A 70 28.83 7.90 -33.90
N THR A 71 28.63 6.60 -33.73
CA THR A 71 27.63 5.81 -34.48
C THR A 71 26.64 5.15 -33.54
N SER A 72 26.93 3.92 -33.08
CA SER A 72 25.99 3.08 -32.34
C SER A 72 25.64 3.57 -30.96
N TYR A 73 26.51 4.37 -30.35
CA TYR A 73 26.31 4.96 -29.03
C TYR A 73 26.21 6.48 -29.10
N GLU A 74 25.77 7.01 -30.25
CA GLU A 74 25.50 8.45 -30.36
C GLU A 74 24.55 8.90 -29.26
N GLY A 75 24.83 10.05 -28.65
CA GLY A 75 24.08 10.53 -27.49
C GLY A 75 24.58 10.03 -26.14
N PHE A 76 25.60 9.16 -26.09
CA PHE A 76 26.43 9.00 -24.89
C PHE A 76 27.54 10.05 -24.87
N VAL A 77 27.49 10.96 -23.90
CA VAL A 77 28.46 12.06 -23.77
C VAL A 77 29.04 12.08 -22.37
N VAL A 78 30.30 12.49 -22.23
CA VAL A 78 31.01 12.62 -20.96
C VAL A 78 31.58 14.02 -20.84
N ASP A 79 31.32 14.69 -19.71
CA ASP A 79 31.97 15.92 -19.30
C ASP A 79 32.93 15.64 -18.13
N GLU A 80 34.16 16.13 -18.26
CA GLU A 80 35.11 16.16 -17.16
C GLU A 80 34.90 17.41 -16.29
N SER A 81 34.95 17.26 -14.96
CA SER A 81 34.97 18.35 -13.98
C SER A 81 33.86 19.42 -14.15
N ILE A 82 32.61 19.05 -13.91
CA ILE A 82 31.45 19.97 -14.04
C ILE A 82 31.04 20.69 -12.75
N TYR A 83 31.54 20.21 -11.61
CA TYR A 83 31.11 20.65 -10.29
C TYR A 83 32.25 20.57 -9.28
N ASP A 84 32.10 21.28 -8.17
CA ASP A 84 33.03 21.19 -7.05
C ASP A 84 32.89 19.82 -6.38
N GLU A 85 33.86 18.94 -6.65
CA GLU A 85 33.82 17.57 -6.18
C GLU A 85 33.86 17.46 -4.66
N GLN A 86 34.72 18.23 -3.98
CA GLN A 86 34.81 18.20 -2.52
C GLN A 86 33.48 18.60 -1.89
N ARG A 87 32.83 19.63 -2.46
CA ARG A 87 31.52 20.08 -2.02
C ARG A 87 30.45 19.01 -2.22
N ALA A 88 30.45 18.33 -3.38
CA ALA A 88 29.53 17.23 -3.65
C ALA A 88 29.76 16.06 -2.68
N GLN A 89 31.00 15.65 -2.46
CA GLN A 89 31.37 14.57 -1.53
C GLN A 89 30.95 14.89 -0.08
N ASN A 90 31.21 16.11 0.39
CA ASN A 90 30.81 16.55 1.73
C ASN A 90 29.29 16.48 1.92
N TYR A 91 28.53 16.91 0.90
CA TYR A 91 27.07 16.85 0.96
C TYR A 91 26.56 15.40 0.94
N LEU A 92 27.13 14.54 0.08
CA LEU A 92 26.78 13.11 0.03
C LEU A 92 27.11 12.38 1.34
N GLN A 93 28.19 12.78 2.03
CA GLN A 93 28.52 12.27 3.35
C GLN A 93 27.51 12.75 4.40
N GLN A 94 27.11 14.03 4.39
CA GLN A 94 26.06 14.54 5.25
C GLN A 94 24.75 13.76 5.07
N MET A 95 24.34 13.50 3.83
CA MET A 95 23.15 12.68 3.55
C MET A 95 23.24 11.25 4.09
N LEU A 96 24.45 10.68 4.13
CA LEU A 96 24.69 9.38 4.75
C LEU A 96 24.55 9.46 6.27
N ASP A 97 25.11 10.48 6.89
CA ASP A 97 25.03 10.71 8.34
C ASP A 97 23.56 10.97 8.78
N ASP A 98 22.79 11.66 7.93
CA ASP A 98 21.35 11.90 8.06
C ASP A 98 20.49 10.65 7.75
N LYS A 99 21.13 9.50 7.45
CA LYS A 99 20.50 8.19 7.21
C LYS A 99 19.55 8.16 6.01
N LEU A 100 19.81 8.98 4.99
CA LEU A 100 18.95 9.06 3.79
C LEU A 100 19.15 7.89 2.82
N PHE A 101 20.30 7.22 2.85
CA PHE A 101 20.58 6.07 1.99
C PHE A 101 20.01 4.78 2.56
N ARG A 102 19.20 4.08 1.77
CA ARG A 102 18.51 2.87 2.21
C ARG A 102 18.63 1.76 1.17
N ARG A 103 18.56 0.52 1.65
CA ARG A 103 18.50 -0.66 0.78
C ARG A 103 17.06 -0.86 0.34
N ASP A 104 16.87 -0.98 -0.97
CA ASP A 104 15.54 -1.12 -1.54
C ASP A 104 15.10 -2.59 -1.55
N VAL A 105 13.84 -2.83 -1.21
CA VAL A 105 13.17 -4.13 -1.40
C VAL A 105 12.28 -4.05 -2.63
N THR A 106 12.78 -4.63 -3.71
CA THR A 106 12.17 -4.63 -5.03
C THR A 106 11.41 -5.93 -5.29
N GLN A 107 10.59 -5.93 -6.34
CA GLN A 107 9.84 -7.08 -6.82
C GLN A 107 9.83 -7.04 -8.36
N PRO A 108 10.96 -7.41 -8.99
CA PRO A 108 11.25 -7.10 -10.40
C PRO A 108 10.27 -7.73 -11.39
N PHE A 109 9.64 -8.84 -11.04
CA PHE A 109 8.67 -9.55 -11.88
C PHE A 109 7.20 -9.24 -11.52
N GLY A 110 6.98 -8.15 -10.77
CA GLY A 110 5.65 -7.68 -10.41
C GLY A 110 5.08 -8.30 -9.14
N LEU A 111 3.95 -7.76 -8.69
CA LEU A 111 3.31 -8.15 -7.45
C LEU A 111 2.96 -9.65 -7.43
N GLY A 112 3.32 -10.33 -6.34
CA GLY A 112 3.13 -11.77 -6.18
C GLY A 112 4.36 -12.62 -6.55
N THR A 113 5.43 -12.01 -7.04
CA THR A 113 6.72 -12.68 -7.30
C THR A 113 7.70 -12.50 -6.13
N LYS A 114 8.85 -13.17 -6.16
CA LYS A 114 9.84 -13.06 -5.08
C LYS A 114 10.37 -11.63 -4.94
N CYS A 115 10.44 -11.13 -3.71
CA CYS A 115 11.13 -9.89 -3.43
C CYS A 115 12.66 -10.06 -3.45
N ALA A 116 13.37 -8.97 -3.73
CA ALA A 116 14.83 -8.94 -3.78
C ALA A 116 15.38 -7.63 -3.19
N LYS A 117 16.47 -7.74 -2.44
CA LYS A 117 17.22 -6.57 -1.96
C LYS A 117 18.17 -6.08 -3.04
N THR A 118 18.36 -4.77 -3.09
CA THR A 118 19.41 -4.17 -3.93
C THR A 118 20.76 -4.21 -3.22
N TYR A 119 21.84 -4.48 -3.96
CA TYR A 119 23.20 -4.30 -3.43
C TYR A 119 23.50 -2.83 -3.13
N VAL A 120 23.04 -1.96 -4.03
CA VAL A 120 23.10 -0.51 -3.94
C VAL A 120 22.15 0.03 -2.88
N THR A 121 22.63 0.97 -2.08
CA THR A 121 21.77 1.81 -1.22
C THR A 121 21.45 3.11 -1.95
N ARG A 122 20.19 3.56 -1.87
CA ARG A 122 19.70 4.69 -2.63
C ARG A 122 18.97 5.72 -1.78
N CYS A 123 18.92 6.93 -2.31
CA CYS A 123 18.04 8.00 -1.85
C CYS A 123 17.48 8.70 -3.09
N VAL A 124 16.24 9.16 -3.04
CA VAL A 124 15.64 9.97 -4.11
C VAL A 124 15.34 11.37 -3.58
N LEU A 125 15.87 12.38 -4.26
CA LEU A 125 15.58 13.79 -4.04
C LEU A 125 14.81 14.33 -5.25
N GLY A 126 14.00 15.37 -5.07
CA GLY A 126 13.29 15.99 -6.19
C GLY A 126 12.27 17.03 -5.80
N GLU A 127 11.49 17.43 -6.81
CA GLU A 127 10.34 18.31 -6.67
C GLU A 127 9.31 17.74 -5.71
N GLN A 128 8.65 18.62 -4.95
CA GLN A 128 7.68 18.21 -3.93
C GLN A 128 6.56 17.32 -4.52
N GLY A 129 6.24 16.23 -3.83
CA GLY A 129 5.20 15.30 -4.26
C GLY A 129 5.63 14.32 -5.36
N THR A 130 6.89 14.32 -5.77
CA THR A 130 7.38 13.44 -6.85
C THR A 130 7.85 12.08 -6.32
N THR A 131 7.63 11.03 -7.11
CA THR A 131 8.00 9.65 -6.76
C THR A 131 8.69 8.94 -7.92
N TYR A 132 9.63 8.06 -7.65
CA TYR A 132 10.28 7.25 -8.68
C TYR A 132 9.86 5.78 -8.55
N LYS A 133 9.29 5.19 -9.60
CA LYS A 133 8.92 3.77 -9.60
C LYS A 133 9.87 2.96 -10.46
N TYR A 134 10.42 1.89 -9.88
CA TYR A 134 11.23 0.90 -10.59
C TYR A 134 11.10 -0.47 -9.92
N LEU A 135 11.15 -1.54 -10.71
CA LEU A 135 11.12 -2.94 -10.23
C LEU A 135 10.06 -3.21 -9.14
N GLY A 136 8.84 -2.68 -9.30
CA GLY A 136 7.74 -2.89 -8.35
C GLY A 136 7.79 -2.10 -7.05
N LEU A 137 8.78 -1.23 -6.84
CA LEU A 137 8.89 -0.30 -5.71
C LEU A 137 8.66 1.14 -6.19
N ARG A 138 7.86 1.91 -5.44
CA ARG A 138 7.75 3.37 -5.60
C ARG A 138 8.50 4.07 -4.46
N MET A 139 9.58 4.76 -4.80
CA MET A 139 10.36 5.60 -3.89
C MET A 139 9.76 7.01 -3.83
N PHE A 140 9.77 7.63 -2.65
CA PHE A 140 9.19 8.95 -2.42
C PHE A 140 10.31 9.99 -2.25
N ALA A 141 10.26 11.07 -3.02
CA ALA A 141 11.33 12.06 -3.04
C ALA A 141 11.39 12.86 -1.73
N HIS A 142 12.61 13.03 -1.21
CA HIS A 142 12.92 14.12 -0.30
C HIS A 142 12.90 15.44 -1.10
N PRO A 143 12.26 16.51 -0.58
CA PRO A 143 12.35 17.82 -1.23
C PRO A 143 13.79 18.26 -1.38
N TRP A 144 14.16 18.73 -2.57
CA TRP A 144 15.54 19.14 -2.87
C TRP A 144 15.77 20.65 -2.87
N ASP A 145 14.77 21.45 -2.49
CA ASP A 145 14.86 22.90 -2.53
C ASP A 145 16.03 23.42 -1.70
N ASN A 146 16.83 24.29 -2.30
CA ASN A 146 18.02 24.90 -1.72
C ASN A 146 19.14 23.91 -1.36
N THR A 147 19.08 22.67 -1.87
CA THR A 147 20.14 21.66 -1.65
C THR A 147 21.30 21.80 -2.63
N GLU A 148 22.46 21.21 -2.29
CA GLU A 148 23.59 21.12 -3.22
C GLU A 148 23.27 20.23 -4.44
N ILE A 149 22.39 19.23 -4.27
CA ILE A 149 21.92 18.37 -5.36
C ILE A 149 21.07 19.16 -6.37
N GLN A 150 20.20 20.08 -5.93
CA GLN A 150 19.45 20.95 -6.83
C GLN A 150 20.39 21.87 -7.62
N LYS A 151 21.42 22.45 -6.98
CA LYS A 151 22.43 23.29 -7.65
C LYS A 151 23.23 22.49 -8.69
N LEU A 152 23.60 21.26 -8.37
CA LEU A 152 24.24 20.33 -9.31
C LEU A 152 23.31 20.03 -10.48
N GLY A 153 22.04 19.73 -10.21
CA GLY A 153 21.00 19.51 -11.23
C GLY A 153 20.85 20.70 -12.18
N ALA A 154 20.84 21.93 -11.66
CA ALA A 154 20.77 23.14 -12.48
C ALA A 154 21.97 23.28 -13.45
N LYS A 155 23.20 22.94 -13.01
CA LYS A 155 24.36 22.92 -13.91
C LYS A 155 24.24 21.83 -14.97
N LEU A 156 23.80 20.63 -14.58
CA LEU A 156 23.58 19.52 -15.51
C LEU A 156 22.48 19.83 -16.54
N THR A 157 21.44 20.56 -16.16
CA THR A 157 20.41 21.04 -17.09
C THR A 157 21.03 21.92 -18.18
N GLN A 158 21.89 22.87 -17.81
CA GLN A 158 22.57 23.75 -18.77
C GLN A 158 23.49 22.95 -19.72
N ARG A 159 24.27 22.01 -19.18
CA ARG A 159 25.11 21.12 -20.00
C ARG A 159 24.27 20.25 -20.94
N THR A 160 23.16 19.71 -20.46
CA THR A 160 22.25 18.90 -21.25
C THR A 160 21.65 19.68 -22.42
N GLN A 161 21.29 20.95 -22.23
CA GLN A 161 20.82 21.82 -23.32
C GLN A 161 21.86 21.96 -24.43
N HIS A 162 23.13 22.13 -24.05
CA HIS A 162 24.24 22.21 -25.00
C HIS A 162 24.40 20.89 -25.77
N HIS A 163 24.49 19.77 -25.05
CA HIS A 163 24.69 18.45 -25.64
C HIS A 163 23.54 18.03 -26.57
N LEU A 164 22.29 18.33 -26.21
CA LEU A 164 21.13 18.07 -27.08
C LEU A 164 21.17 18.91 -28.35
N LYS A 165 21.69 20.14 -28.29
CA LYS A 165 21.87 21.00 -29.46
C LYS A 165 22.95 20.45 -30.38
N GLU A 166 24.11 20.09 -29.84
CA GLU A 166 25.20 19.47 -30.62
C GLU A 166 24.75 18.16 -31.28
N LEU A 167 24.03 17.29 -30.56
CA LEU A 167 23.48 16.06 -31.13
C LEU A 167 22.48 16.37 -32.27
N SER A 168 21.66 17.41 -32.12
CA SER A 168 20.72 17.84 -33.16
C SER A 168 21.45 18.33 -34.41
N GLU A 169 22.53 19.10 -34.24
CA GLU A 169 23.37 19.58 -35.34
C GLU A 169 24.07 18.42 -36.07
N LEU A 170 24.60 17.45 -35.33
CA LEU A 170 25.19 16.23 -35.91
C LEU A 170 24.16 15.41 -36.70
N ARG A 171 22.95 15.24 -36.15
CA ARG A 171 21.85 14.55 -36.85
C ARG A 171 21.43 15.30 -38.11
N ALA A 172 21.40 16.63 -38.08
CA ALA A 172 21.07 17.46 -39.24
C ALA A 172 22.07 17.27 -40.40
N GLN A 173 23.36 17.13 -40.13
CA GLN A 173 24.39 16.90 -41.16
C GLN A 173 24.15 15.64 -42.00
N ARG A 174 23.42 14.66 -41.46
CA ARG A 174 23.05 13.40 -42.13
C ARG A 174 21.56 13.28 -42.46
N ASN A 175 20.82 14.39 -42.43
CA ASN A 175 19.36 14.44 -42.65
C ASN A 175 18.55 13.52 -41.70
N ALA A 176 19.02 13.31 -40.48
CA ALA A 176 18.30 12.58 -39.45
C ALA A 176 17.37 13.52 -38.63
N PRO A 177 16.30 13.00 -38.00
CA PRO A 177 15.42 13.80 -37.15
C PRO A 177 16.18 14.53 -36.03
N ALA A 178 15.79 15.77 -35.77
CA ALA A 178 16.28 16.56 -34.64
C ALA A 178 15.97 15.89 -33.29
N THR A 179 16.73 16.26 -32.26
CA THR A 179 16.47 15.83 -30.88
C THR A 179 15.08 16.31 -30.41
N ARG A 180 14.42 15.47 -29.63
CA ARG A 180 13.09 15.71 -29.03
C ARG A 180 13.17 15.91 -27.52
N GLY A 181 14.27 15.44 -26.93
CA GLY A 181 14.47 15.38 -25.51
C GLY A 181 14.47 16.73 -24.81
N ARG A 182 13.98 16.71 -23.58
CA ARG A 182 14.02 17.85 -22.67
C ARG A 182 15.26 17.77 -21.80
N SER A 183 15.75 18.94 -21.40
CA SER A 183 16.95 19.10 -20.58
C SER A 183 16.69 19.15 -19.08
N ASN A 184 15.44 19.32 -18.67
CA ASN A 184 15.07 19.55 -17.28
C ASN A 184 14.97 18.22 -16.51
N PHE A 185 15.08 18.28 -15.19
CA PHE A 185 14.99 17.13 -14.31
C PHE A 185 14.10 17.48 -13.12
N ASP A 186 13.27 16.53 -12.69
CA ASP A 186 12.39 16.71 -11.53
C ASP A 186 12.90 15.92 -10.31
N ILE A 187 13.80 14.96 -10.54
CA ILE A 187 14.39 14.15 -9.48
C ILE A 187 15.88 13.91 -9.70
N CYS A 188 16.55 13.50 -8.62
CA CYS A 188 17.85 12.87 -8.60
C CYS A 188 17.78 11.57 -7.79
N LEU A 189 18.02 10.44 -8.46
CA LEU A 189 18.24 9.15 -7.80
C LEU A 189 19.73 9.01 -7.48
N ILE A 190 20.06 9.08 -6.20
CA ILE A 190 21.44 9.00 -5.73
C ILE A 190 21.73 7.57 -5.32
N ASN A 191 22.74 6.99 -5.94
CA ASN A 191 23.23 5.64 -5.67
C ASN A 191 24.52 5.73 -4.87
N ARG A 192 24.62 4.95 -3.81
CA ARG A 192 25.86 4.67 -3.08
C ARG A 192 26.20 3.19 -3.28
N MET A 193 27.35 2.94 -3.89
CA MET A 193 27.78 1.62 -4.36
C MET A 193 29.13 1.28 -3.73
N GLU A 194 29.22 0.06 -3.23
CA GLU A 194 30.46 -0.54 -2.73
C GLU A 194 30.72 -1.84 -3.51
N ALA A 195 31.99 -2.24 -3.57
CA ALA A 195 32.34 -3.56 -4.04
C ALA A 195 32.03 -4.58 -2.94
N TYR A 196 31.41 -5.70 -3.33
CA TYR A 196 31.16 -6.85 -2.46
C TYR A 196 31.59 -8.13 -3.18
N ASP A 197 31.98 -9.15 -2.40
CA ASP A 197 32.37 -10.45 -2.95
C ASP A 197 31.20 -11.17 -3.63
N ASP A 198 29.98 -10.95 -3.13
CA ASP A 198 28.74 -11.59 -3.60
C ASP A 198 28.02 -10.81 -4.70
N LEU A 199 28.62 -9.76 -5.25
CA LEU A 199 28.11 -9.10 -6.46
C LEU A 199 28.05 -10.11 -7.62
N LYS A 200 26.98 -10.02 -8.42
CA LYS A 200 26.77 -10.92 -9.54
C LYS A 200 27.86 -10.71 -10.60
N PRO A 201 28.45 -11.78 -11.17
CA PRO A 201 29.33 -11.63 -12.32
C PRO A 201 28.55 -11.04 -13.50
N GLU A 202 29.26 -10.27 -14.33
CA GLU A 202 28.75 -9.90 -15.65
C GLU A 202 28.53 -11.19 -16.46
N PRO A 203 27.33 -11.39 -17.06
CA PRO A 203 26.93 -12.70 -17.59
C PRO A 203 27.61 -13.13 -18.90
N THR A 204 28.25 -12.23 -19.63
CA THR A 204 28.60 -12.43 -21.05
C THR A 204 30.03 -12.05 -21.45
N MET A 205 30.68 -11.12 -20.74
CA MET A 205 31.86 -10.39 -21.19
C MET A 205 32.75 -10.01 -20.00
N GLY A 206 34.05 -10.26 -20.13
CA GLY A 206 35.05 -9.89 -19.14
C GLY A 206 34.89 -10.60 -17.78
N ASN A 207 35.77 -10.25 -16.85
CA ASN A 207 35.75 -10.78 -15.48
C ASN A 207 35.42 -9.65 -14.49
N MET A 208 34.23 -9.05 -14.65
CA MET A 208 33.76 -7.95 -13.83
C MET A 208 32.49 -8.33 -13.07
N LYS A 209 32.21 -7.63 -11.98
CA LYS A 209 30.99 -7.80 -11.18
C LYS A 209 30.04 -6.62 -11.36
N ALA A 210 28.76 -6.90 -11.47
CA ALA A 210 27.72 -5.90 -11.62
C ALA A 210 27.19 -5.41 -10.27
N SER A 211 27.42 -4.13 -9.97
CA SER A 211 26.76 -3.44 -8.85
C SER A 211 25.31 -3.11 -9.20
N VAL A 212 25.06 -2.77 -10.47
CA VAL A 212 23.71 -2.64 -11.05
C VAL A 212 23.71 -3.39 -12.38
N SER A 213 22.91 -4.43 -12.51
CA SER A 213 22.82 -5.25 -13.74
C SER A 213 22.26 -4.47 -14.94
N TRP A 214 22.37 -5.06 -16.14
CA TRP A 214 21.82 -4.51 -17.38
C TRP A 214 20.35 -4.11 -17.27
N HIS A 215 20.06 -2.84 -17.56
CA HIS A 215 18.70 -2.30 -17.57
C HIS A 215 18.61 -1.06 -18.48
N ALA A 216 17.38 -0.66 -18.78
CA ALA A 216 17.06 0.68 -19.22
C ALA A 216 16.23 1.36 -18.11
N ASP A 217 16.33 2.67 -18.00
CA ASP A 217 15.65 3.41 -16.94
C ASP A 217 14.14 3.51 -17.22
N SER A 218 13.33 2.98 -16.31
CA SER A 218 11.87 3.01 -16.41
C SER A 218 11.28 4.35 -15.93
N SER A 219 10.01 4.58 -16.26
CA SER A 219 9.17 5.69 -15.74
C SER A 219 9.47 7.10 -16.26
N LEU A 220 10.41 7.22 -17.20
CA LEU A 220 10.85 8.51 -17.73
C LEU A 220 9.87 9.10 -18.76
N GLU A 221 9.85 10.43 -18.87
CA GLU A 221 9.26 11.11 -20.02
C GLU A 221 9.95 10.62 -21.32
N GLN A 222 9.18 10.47 -22.39
CA GLN A 222 9.73 9.97 -23.66
C GLN A 222 10.81 10.91 -24.19
N TYR A 223 11.92 10.33 -24.64
CA TYR A 223 13.10 11.05 -25.14
C TYR A 223 13.79 11.93 -24.09
N SER A 224 13.42 11.87 -22.80
CA SER A 224 14.09 12.70 -21.81
C SER A 224 15.54 12.24 -21.58
N THR A 225 16.43 13.20 -21.32
CA THR A 225 17.82 12.91 -21.03
C THR A 225 17.97 12.34 -19.61
N ILE A 226 18.92 11.43 -19.43
CA ILE A 226 19.45 11.04 -18.13
C ILE A 226 20.82 11.68 -17.98
N ALA A 227 21.04 12.47 -16.94
CA ALA A 227 22.35 13.04 -16.62
C ALA A 227 22.86 12.47 -15.30
N VAL A 228 24.11 12.02 -15.28
CA VAL A 228 24.68 11.33 -14.12
C VAL A 228 25.99 11.96 -13.73
N TYR A 229 26.01 12.62 -12.59
CA TYR A 229 27.26 13.02 -11.93
C TYR A 229 27.78 11.86 -11.09
N GLN A 230 29.09 11.62 -11.07
CA GLN A 230 29.67 10.59 -10.23
C GLN A 230 30.95 11.06 -9.51
N THR A 231 31.18 10.48 -8.34
CA THR A 231 32.40 10.70 -7.56
C THR A 231 32.78 9.44 -6.80
N LEU A 232 34.08 9.26 -6.57
CA LEU A 232 34.68 8.11 -5.91
C LEU A 232 35.29 8.56 -4.58
N ILE A 233 34.97 7.84 -3.51
CA ILE A 233 35.64 7.99 -2.22
C ILE A 233 36.62 6.82 -2.06
N PRO A 234 37.93 7.07 -2.02
CA PRO A 234 38.90 6.01 -1.89
C PRO A 234 38.86 5.33 -0.51
N PRO A 235 39.32 4.07 -0.40
CA PRO A 235 39.50 3.43 0.90
C PRO A 235 40.48 4.21 1.77
N LYS A 236 40.24 4.27 3.10
CA LYS A 236 41.02 5.08 4.07
C LYS A 236 42.53 4.81 4.07
N ASN A 237 42.98 3.67 3.55
CA ASN A 237 44.39 3.25 3.52
C ASN A 237 44.97 3.12 2.10
N SER A 238 44.26 3.61 1.07
CA SER A 238 44.72 3.55 -0.32
C SER A 238 45.58 4.76 -0.67
N THR A 239 46.80 4.52 -1.13
CA THR A 239 47.67 5.52 -1.79
C THR A 239 47.62 5.42 -3.32
N SER A 240 46.87 4.47 -3.87
CA SER A 240 46.76 4.22 -5.30
C SER A 240 45.65 5.05 -5.94
N ASN A 241 45.88 5.50 -7.17
CA ASN A 241 44.84 6.13 -7.98
C ASN A 241 43.72 5.09 -8.25
N ASN A 242 42.49 5.37 -7.82
CA ASN A 242 41.35 4.45 -7.92
C ASN A 242 40.72 4.40 -9.33
N ASP A 243 41.35 5.05 -10.30
CA ASP A 243 40.95 5.01 -11.70
C ASP A 243 40.92 3.56 -12.21
N GLY A 244 39.85 3.24 -12.97
CA GLY A 244 39.70 1.91 -13.56
C GLY A 244 39.19 0.81 -12.63
N GLN A 245 38.63 1.16 -11.46
CA GLN A 245 37.92 0.21 -10.58
C GLN A 245 36.41 0.15 -10.84
N TRP A 246 35.85 1.20 -11.43
CA TRP A 246 34.42 1.35 -11.71
C TRP A 246 34.20 1.72 -13.18
N TYR A 247 33.20 1.08 -13.78
CA TYR A 247 32.86 1.28 -15.19
C TYR A 247 31.35 1.44 -15.35
N VAL A 248 30.97 2.29 -16.29
CA VAL A 248 29.63 2.28 -16.87
C VAL A 248 29.74 1.54 -18.18
N ALA A 249 29.08 0.39 -18.27
CA ALA A 249 29.02 -0.37 -19.52
C ALA A 249 27.66 -0.20 -20.19
N LEU A 250 27.69 -0.16 -21.52
CA LEU A 250 26.57 0.18 -22.39
C LEU A 250 26.48 -0.86 -23.50
N ARG A 251 25.26 -1.20 -23.91
CA ARG A 251 25.01 -2.06 -25.07
C ARG A 251 23.79 -1.60 -25.85
N VAL A 252 23.82 -1.77 -27.16
CA VAL A 252 22.66 -1.54 -28.01
C VAL A 252 21.65 -2.66 -27.79
N ALA A 253 20.44 -2.28 -27.42
CA ALA A 253 19.31 -3.17 -27.22
C ALA A 253 18.05 -2.45 -27.68
N HIS A 254 17.57 -2.77 -28.87
CA HIS A 254 16.45 -2.08 -29.49
C HIS A 254 15.19 -2.16 -28.63
N ASP A 255 14.42 -1.07 -28.68
CA ASP A 255 13.14 -0.93 -27.98
C ASP A 255 13.20 -1.25 -26.48
N SER A 256 14.36 -1.15 -25.83
CA SER A 256 14.58 -1.38 -24.39
C SER A 256 13.56 -0.65 -23.53
N GLU A 257 13.29 0.61 -23.87
CA GLU A 257 12.21 1.45 -23.34
C GLU A 257 11.59 2.25 -24.49
N GLY A 258 10.60 3.09 -24.18
CA GLY A 258 10.02 4.02 -25.15
C GLY A 258 8.70 3.53 -25.77
N PRO A 259 8.20 4.18 -26.84
CA PRO A 259 6.83 3.96 -27.32
C PRO A 259 6.61 2.58 -27.94
N GLN A 260 7.69 1.93 -28.37
CA GLN A 260 7.67 0.60 -28.99
C GLN A 260 7.89 -0.53 -27.98
N ALA A 261 8.26 -0.23 -26.73
CA ALA A 261 8.62 -1.23 -25.73
C ALA A 261 7.48 -2.23 -25.42
N SER A 262 6.22 -1.80 -25.52
CA SER A 262 5.02 -2.59 -25.23
C SER A 262 4.60 -3.56 -26.35
N ARG A 263 5.16 -3.41 -27.56
CA ARG A 263 4.88 -4.32 -28.70
C ARG A 263 5.62 -5.65 -28.61
N ARG A 264 6.40 -5.86 -27.54
CA ARG A 264 7.29 -7.00 -27.37
C ARG A 264 6.58 -8.21 -26.76
N GLY A 265 6.83 -9.38 -27.34
CA GLY A 265 6.73 -10.65 -26.62
C GLY A 265 7.81 -10.74 -25.52
N LYS A 266 7.75 -11.78 -24.68
CA LYS A 266 8.50 -11.90 -23.40
C LYS A 266 10.05 -11.99 -23.49
N GLY A 267 10.71 -11.78 -24.63
CA GLY A 267 12.14 -12.07 -24.81
C GLY A 267 13.05 -10.84 -24.89
N ILE A 268 13.60 -10.38 -23.76
CA ILE A 268 14.53 -9.23 -23.68
C ILE A 268 15.87 -9.51 -24.40
N GLU A 269 16.33 -10.75 -24.44
CA GLU A 269 17.59 -11.11 -25.12
C GLU A 269 17.51 -10.98 -26.65
N SER A 270 16.31 -11.13 -27.21
CA SER A 270 16.10 -11.07 -28.66
C SER A 270 16.30 -9.67 -29.26
N SER A 271 16.27 -8.63 -28.42
CA SER A 271 16.47 -7.24 -28.85
C SER A 271 17.91 -6.74 -28.74
N ILE A 272 18.82 -7.57 -28.20
CA ILE A 272 20.25 -7.23 -28.11
C ILE A 272 20.86 -7.34 -29.51
N ILE A 273 21.53 -6.28 -29.95
CA ILE A 273 22.20 -6.23 -31.26
C ILE A 273 23.60 -6.81 -31.13
N LYS A 274 23.78 -8.07 -31.53
CA LYS A 274 25.03 -8.82 -31.34
C LYS A 274 26.17 -8.31 -32.21
N GLU A 275 25.86 -7.68 -33.34
CA GLU A 275 26.82 -7.12 -34.28
C GLU A 275 27.49 -5.84 -33.75
N THR A 276 26.91 -5.20 -32.73
CA THR A 276 27.47 -4.01 -32.09
C THR A 276 28.17 -4.40 -30.79
N PRO A 277 29.49 -4.18 -30.66
CA PRO A 277 30.22 -4.54 -29.45
C PRO A 277 29.72 -3.70 -28.25
N PRO A 278 29.53 -4.30 -27.06
CA PRO A 278 29.26 -3.53 -25.84
C PRO A 278 30.49 -2.70 -25.46
N ILE A 279 30.27 -1.48 -24.98
CA ILE A 279 31.34 -0.58 -24.56
C ILE A 279 31.41 -0.49 -23.03
N ALA A 280 32.60 -0.23 -22.48
CA ALA A 280 32.80 0.10 -21.07
C ALA A 280 33.62 1.39 -20.93
N ALA A 281 33.02 2.39 -20.28
CA ALA A 281 33.65 3.67 -19.99
C ALA A 281 34.12 3.71 -18.53
N SER A 282 35.42 3.85 -18.32
CA SER A 282 35.97 4.31 -17.04
C SER A 282 35.85 5.82 -16.99
N LEU A 283 35.18 6.33 -15.96
CA LEU A 283 34.89 7.75 -15.84
C LEU A 283 35.70 8.34 -14.66
N PRO A 284 36.39 9.47 -14.85
CA PRO A 284 37.11 10.14 -13.76
C PRO A 284 36.18 10.50 -12.60
N SER A 285 36.73 10.56 -11.39
CA SER A 285 35.99 11.11 -10.26
C SER A 285 35.60 12.58 -10.53
N GLY A 286 34.39 12.98 -10.14
CA GLY A 286 33.87 14.33 -10.38
C GLY A 286 33.39 14.60 -11.81
N SER A 287 33.38 13.59 -12.68
CA SER A 287 32.83 13.69 -14.04
C SER A 287 31.31 13.51 -14.06
N ALA A 288 30.70 13.88 -15.20
CA ALA A 288 29.32 13.55 -15.50
C ALA A 288 29.21 12.88 -16.87
N TYR A 289 28.22 12.00 -17.02
CA TYR A 289 27.84 11.44 -18.31
C TYR A 289 26.35 11.61 -18.59
N TYR A 290 25.99 11.58 -19.86
CA TYR A 290 24.63 11.86 -20.34
C TYR A 290 24.17 10.74 -21.27
N LEU A 291 22.92 10.33 -21.12
CA LEU A 291 22.20 9.47 -22.05
C LEU A 291 21.12 10.33 -22.70
N LEU A 292 21.42 10.86 -23.89
CA LEU A 292 20.62 11.90 -24.53
C LEU A 292 19.45 11.35 -25.33
N ASP A 293 18.34 12.07 -25.36
CA ASP A 293 17.24 11.84 -26.30
C ASP A 293 16.68 10.39 -26.28
N ASP A 294 16.70 9.69 -27.40
CA ASP A 294 16.25 8.31 -27.55
C ASP A 294 17.25 7.25 -27.06
N PHE A 295 18.40 7.64 -26.47
CA PHE A 295 19.43 6.70 -26.03
C PHE A 295 18.85 5.60 -25.12
N ASN A 296 18.11 5.97 -24.08
CA ASN A 296 17.53 5.02 -23.13
C ASN A 296 16.44 4.12 -23.76
N HIS A 297 15.84 4.53 -24.90
CA HIS A 297 14.89 3.68 -25.62
C HIS A 297 15.60 2.50 -26.31
N HIS A 298 16.86 2.66 -26.71
CA HIS A 298 17.56 1.71 -27.59
C HIS A 298 18.87 1.17 -27.02
N HIS A 299 19.14 1.46 -25.76
CA HIS A 299 20.31 0.97 -25.05
C HIS A 299 19.96 0.43 -23.68
N GLN A 300 20.79 -0.50 -23.22
CA GLN A 300 20.85 -0.88 -21.83
C GLN A 300 22.19 -0.46 -21.26
N HIS A 301 22.22 -0.23 -19.95
CA HIS A 301 23.42 0.13 -19.22
C HIS A 301 23.55 -0.69 -17.93
N THR A 302 24.77 -0.81 -17.44
CA THR A 302 25.12 -1.52 -16.21
C THR A 302 26.29 -0.79 -15.53
N VAL A 303 26.36 -0.91 -14.20
CA VAL A 303 27.48 -0.38 -13.41
C VAL A 303 28.33 -1.56 -12.96
N LEU A 304 29.57 -1.60 -13.43
CA LEU A 304 30.52 -2.67 -13.17
C LEU A 304 31.63 -2.21 -12.22
N THR A 305 32.17 -3.17 -11.49
CA THR A 305 33.40 -3.03 -10.71
C THR A 305 34.28 -4.26 -10.91
N THR A 306 35.58 -4.12 -10.68
CA THR A 306 36.53 -5.24 -10.61
C THR A 306 36.18 -6.21 -9.48
N GLY A 307 35.41 -5.76 -8.48
CA GLY A 307 35.05 -6.55 -7.31
C GLY A 307 36.14 -6.63 -6.24
N ASP A 308 37.25 -5.92 -6.43
CA ASP A 308 38.32 -5.80 -5.44
C ASP A 308 37.93 -4.81 -4.34
N ILE A 309 37.49 -5.36 -3.20
CA ILE A 309 37.05 -4.59 -2.03
C ILE A 309 38.19 -3.72 -1.47
N ALA A 310 39.44 -4.15 -1.60
CA ALA A 310 40.58 -3.42 -1.03
C ALA A 310 40.89 -2.13 -1.79
N SER A 311 40.58 -2.07 -3.09
CA SER A 311 40.95 -0.94 -3.95
C SER A 311 39.76 -0.15 -4.52
N ALA A 312 38.58 -0.76 -4.68
CA ALA A 312 37.47 -0.13 -5.39
C ALA A 312 36.88 1.11 -4.70
N GLY A 313 36.96 1.19 -3.37
CA GLY A 313 36.35 2.27 -2.59
C GLY A 313 34.83 2.35 -2.74
N VAL A 314 34.26 3.53 -2.48
CA VAL A 314 32.82 3.79 -2.58
C VAL A 314 32.56 4.67 -3.79
N ARG A 315 31.65 4.25 -4.67
CA ARG A 315 31.16 5.07 -5.77
C ARG A 315 29.82 5.69 -5.42
N TYR A 316 29.73 7.01 -5.52
CA TYR A 316 28.47 7.74 -5.53
C TYR A 316 28.11 8.13 -6.96
N SER A 317 26.82 8.07 -7.28
CA SER A 317 26.30 8.66 -8.52
C SER A 317 24.97 9.37 -8.27
N CYS A 318 24.86 10.61 -8.73
CA CYS A 318 23.64 11.41 -8.71
C CYS A 318 23.00 11.35 -10.10
N THR A 319 21.91 10.58 -10.22
CA THR A 319 21.26 10.26 -11.51
C THR A 319 20.01 11.12 -11.70
N PHE A 320 20.12 12.20 -12.45
CA PHE A 320 19.05 13.17 -12.73
C PHE A 320 18.14 12.69 -13.84
N ARG A 321 16.82 12.82 -13.61
CA ARG A 321 15.78 12.24 -14.47
C ARG A 321 14.56 13.16 -14.59
N LEU A 322 13.91 13.09 -15.74
CA LEU A 322 12.59 13.70 -15.97
C LEU A 322 11.52 12.60 -16.03
N LEU A 323 10.54 12.66 -15.14
CA LEU A 323 9.52 11.62 -15.00
C LEU A 323 8.24 11.99 -15.74
N ARG A 324 7.39 10.99 -16.02
CA ARG A 324 6.03 11.25 -16.50
C ARG A 324 5.18 11.87 -15.38
N ASP A 325 4.24 12.76 -15.73
CA ASP A 325 3.38 13.47 -14.76
C ASP A 325 2.68 12.57 -13.73
N SER A 326 2.35 11.32 -14.09
CA SER A 326 1.76 10.31 -13.17
C SER A 326 2.67 9.91 -12.00
N HIS A 327 3.90 10.43 -11.95
CA HIS A 327 4.82 10.22 -10.85
C HIS A 327 4.76 11.31 -9.79
N ASN A 328 3.98 12.37 -10.01
CA ASN A 328 3.68 13.37 -9.00
C ASN A 328 2.32 13.12 -8.34
N VAL A 329 2.24 13.26 -7.02
CA VAL A 329 1.01 13.02 -6.25
C VAL A 329 -0.12 13.98 -6.62
N ASP A 330 0.19 15.21 -7.03
CA ASP A 330 -0.80 16.21 -7.40
C ASP A 330 -1.58 15.80 -8.65
N TYR A 331 -0.95 15.09 -9.58
CA TYR A 331 -1.64 14.47 -10.71
C TYR A 331 -2.75 13.52 -10.25
N HIS A 332 -2.45 12.66 -9.27
CA HIS A 332 -3.43 11.72 -8.73
C HIS A 332 -4.48 12.42 -7.86
N LEU A 333 -4.12 13.45 -7.10
CA LEU A 333 -5.09 14.23 -6.33
C LEU A 333 -6.07 14.97 -7.24
N LEU A 334 -5.61 15.55 -8.34
CA LEU A 334 -6.47 16.16 -9.36
C LEU A 334 -7.38 15.12 -10.03
N ARG A 335 -6.85 13.94 -10.33
CA ARG A 335 -7.64 12.82 -10.85
C ARG A 335 -8.69 12.36 -9.84
N CYS A 336 -8.39 12.34 -8.55
CA CYS A 336 -9.34 12.04 -7.49
C CYS A 336 -10.46 13.07 -7.44
N GLN A 337 -10.13 14.36 -7.44
CA GLN A 337 -11.13 15.44 -7.46
C GLN A 337 -12.05 15.33 -8.69
N THR A 338 -11.46 15.14 -9.86
CA THR A 338 -12.19 15.06 -11.13
C THR A 338 -13.09 13.83 -11.19
N THR A 339 -12.56 12.65 -10.84
CA THR A 339 -13.34 11.41 -10.79
C THR A 339 -14.47 11.56 -9.77
N CYS A 340 -14.17 12.12 -8.60
CA CYS A 340 -15.14 12.18 -7.53
C CYS A 340 -16.24 13.22 -7.70
N SER A 341 -15.98 14.32 -8.41
CA SER A 341 -17.01 15.34 -8.70
C SER A 341 -18.14 14.81 -9.59
N ASN A 342 -17.88 13.78 -10.39
CA ASN A 342 -18.83 13.23 -11.37
C ASN A 342 -19.77 12.15 -10.81
N PHE A 343 -19.71 11.83 -9.51
CA PHE A 343 -20.47 10.73 -8.91
C PHE A 343 -21.99 10.78 -9.18
N HIS A 344 -22.56 11.98 -9.26
CA HIS A 344 -23.99 12.19 -9.55
C HIS A 344 -24.43 11.69 -10.93
N LYS A 345 -23.49 11.49 -11.87
CA LYS A 345 -23.80 11.12 -13.26
C LYS A 345 -24.17 9.64 -13.44
N LYS A 346 -23.99 8.80 -12.41
CA LYS A 346 -24.31 7.36 -12.25
C LYS A 346 -24.08 6.47 -13.49
N GLY A 347 -23.35 5.35 -13.33
CA GLY A 347 -23.26 4.33 -14.39
C GLY A 347 -22.04 3.41 -14.24
N SER A 348 -22.12 2.23 -14.86
CA SER A 348 -21.12 1.16 -14.70
C SER A 348 -19.70 1.59 -15.09
N LYS A 349 -19.53 2.34 -16.18
CA LYS A 349 -18.23 2.91 -16.59
C LYS A 349 -17.60 3.81 -15.51
N LEU A 350 -18.41 4.65 -14.87
CA LEU A 350 -17.94 5.56 -13.81
C LEU A 350 -17.59 4.78 -12.54
N TRP A 351 -18.44 3.83 -12.14
CA TRP A 351 -18.17 2.98 -10.98
C TRP A 351 -16.89 2.17 -11.17
N ARG A 352 -16.68 1.59 -12.36
CA ARG A 352 -15.43 0.91 -12.71
C ARG A 352 -14.23 1.86 -12.60
N SER A 353 -14.34 3.07 -13.15
CA SER A 353 -13.27 4.08 -13.04
C SER A 353 -12.94 4.46 -11.59
N GLU A 354 -13.95 4.57 -10.72
CA GLU A 354 -13.75 4.82 -9.29
C GLU A 354 -13.07 3.64 -8.59
N GLN A 355 -13.43 2.39 -8.92
CA GLN A 355 -12.77 1.20 -8.35
C GLN A 355 -11.32 1.05 -8.81
N LEU A 356 -11.03 1.32 -10.08
CA LEU A 356 -9.66 1.31 -10.60
C LEU A 356 -8.81 2.38 -9.92
N LEU A 357 -9.34 3.59 -9.75
CA LEU A 357 -8.66 4.65 -9.00
C LEU A 357 -8.45 4.24 -7.54
N LEU A 358 -9.45 3.69 -6.86
CA LEU A 358 -9.33 3.22 -5.47
C LEU A 358 -8.22 2.17 -5.32
N THR A 359 -8.18 1.20 -6.24
CA THR A 359 -7.14 0.15 -6.27
C THR A 359 -5.75 0.74 -6.49
N GLU A 360 -5.63 1.73 -7.37
CA GLU A 360 -4.38 2.44 -7.61
C GLU A 360 -3.93 3.26 -6.40
N LEU A 361 -4.81 4.04 -5.76
CA LEU A 361 -4.44 4.80 -4.54
C LEU A 361 -3.93 3.86 -3.44
N GLU A 362 -4.61 2.73 -3.23
CA GLU A 362 -4.22 1.75 -2.22
C GLU A 362 -2.87 1.10 -2.57
N SER A 363 -2.76 0.52 -3.76
CA SER A 363 -1.62 -0.33 -4.14
C SER A 363 -0.39 0.44 -4.59
N GLU A 364 -0.57 1.55 -5.30
CA GLU A 364 0.51 2.27 -5.95
C GLU A 364 1.04 3.44 -5.13
N TRP A 365 0.28 3.91 -4.13
CA TRP A 365 0.67 5.07 -3.32
C TRP A 365 0.73 4.73 -1.84
N ILE A 366 -0.39 4.36 -1.24
CA ILE A 366 -0.49 4.23 0.21
C ILE A 366 0.33 3.03 0.69
N ARG A 367 0.10 1.82 0.16
CA ARG A 367 0.87 0.62 0.53
C ARG A 367 2.36 0.75 0.21
N GLN A 368 2.69 1.36 -0.93
CA GLN A 368 4.08 1.64 -1.31
C GLN A 368 4.79 2.56 -0.31
N PHE A 369 4.09 3.53 0.29
CA PHE A 369 4.67 4.41 1.29
C PHE A 369 4.96 3.68 2.61
N TYR A 370 4.00 2.90 3.11
CA TYR A 370 4.11 2.23 4.41
C TYR A 370 4.95 0.94 4.40
N ILE A 371 5.08 0.26 3.25
CA ILE A 371 5.93 -0.94 3.15
C ILE A 371 7.43 -0.63 3.36
N GLN A 372 7.82 0.64 3.22
CA GLN A 372 9.21 1.08 3.36
C GLN A 372 9.65 1.32 4.80
N GLY A 373 8.77 1.19 5.80
CA GLY A 373 9.12 1.15 7.22
C GLY A 373 9.07 2.48 7.98
N SER A 374 9.25 2.39 9.30
CA SER A 374 9.07 3.53 10.21
C SER A 374 10.12 4.61 10.07
N GLN A 375 11.36 4.26 9.72
CA GLN A 375 12.39 5.25 9.43
C GLN A 375 12.07 6.05 8.16
N HIS A 376 11.55 5.39 7.12
CA HIS A 376 11.08 6.07 5.92
C HIS A 376 9.96 7.05 6.24
N LEU A 377 8.98 6.59 7.02
CA LEU A 377 7.91 7.45 7.51
C LEU A 377 8.49 8.67 8.23
N GLU A 378 9.35 8.49 9.24
CA GLU A 378 9.93 9.58 10.03
C GLU A 378 10.62 10.63 9.16
N LEU A 379 11.49 10.20 8.23
CA LEU A 379 12.27 11.10 7.40
C LEU A 379 11.42 11.88 6.38
N LEU A 380 10.36 11.28 5.85
CA LEU A 380 9.55 11.87 4.78
C LEU A 380 8.25 12.51 5.27
N TRP A 381 7.80 12.20 6.49
CA TRP A 381 6.54 12.72 7.04
C TRP A 381 6.42 14.24 6.98
N PRO A 382 7.47 15.06 7.25
CA PRO A 382 7.36 16.50 7.13
C PRO A 382 6.88 16.97 5.75
N ALA A 383 7.31 16.30 4.67
CA ALA A 383 6.94 16.65 3.30
C ALA A 383 5.72 15.88 2.78
N TRP A 384 5.51 14.64 3.26
CA TRP A 384 4.53 13.70 2.71
C TRP A 384 3.27 13.52 3.57
N LYS A 385 3.22 14.10 4.78
CA LYS A 385 2.03 14.04 5.66
C LYS A 385 0.78 14.54 4.95
N GLU A 386 0.79 15.77 4.45
CA GLU A 386 -0.40 16.36 3.83
C GLU A 386 -0.83 15.60 2.56
N PRO A 387 0.07 15.28 1.60
CA PRO A 387 -0.28 14.42 0.47
C PRO A 387 -0.89 13.08 0.90
N MET A 388 -0.29 12.39 1.88
CA MET A 388 -0.78 11.08 2.33
C MET A 388 -2.16 11.17 3.00
N GLN A 389 -2.39 12.19 3.82
CA GLN A 389 -3.71 12.45 4.41
C GLN A 389 -4.78 12.73 3.34
N LYS A 390 -4.44 13.48 2.27
CA LYS A 390 -5.37 13.70 1.15
C LYS A 390 -5.67 12.39 0.41
N LEU A 391 -4.67 11.55 0.16
CA LEU A 391 -4.86 10.23 -0.45
C LEU A 391 -5.77 9.33 0.41
N LEU A 392 -5.56 9.29 1.73
CA LEU A 392 -6.40 8.52 2.67
C LEU A 392 -7.85 9.03 2.69
N ARG A 393 -8.08 10.35 2.65
CA ARG A 393 -9.42 10.93 2.54
C ARG A 393 -10.13 10.52 1.24
N PHE A 394 -9.43 10.54 0.11
CA PHE A 394 -10.01 10.11 -1.16
C PHE A 394 -10.25 8.60 -1.19
N TRP A 395 -9.35 7.81 -0.61
CA TRP A 395 -9.55 6.38 -0.40
C TRP A 395 -10.82 6.12 0.41
N THR A 396 -11.04 6.80 1.54
CA THR A 396 -12.29 6.70 2.32
C THR A 396 -13.51 7.06 1.49
N LEU A 397 -13.46 8.15 0.74
CA LEU A 397 -14.58 8.59 -0.08
C LEU A 397 -14.97 7.53 -1.12
N LEU A 398 -13.97 6.93 -1.78
CA LEU A 398 -14.18 5.89 -2.77
C LEU A 398 -14.66 4.58 -2.14
N GLU A 399 -14.17 4.21 -0.95
CA GLU A 399 -14.67 3.07 -0.17
C GLU A 399 -16.16 3.24 0.21
N ASN A 400 -16.55 4.43 0.68
CA ASN A 400 -17.96 4.75 0.94
C ASN A 400 -18.83 4.66 -0.33
N ARG A 401 -18.31 5.12 -1.48
CA ARG A 401 -19.03 5.01 -2.75
C ARG A 401 -19.14 3.57 -3.23
N THR A 402 -18.11 2.77 -3.02
CA THR A 402 -18.14 1.33 -3.27
C THR A 402 -19.33 0.70 -2.52
N ARG A 403 -19.46 0.99 -1.22
CA ARG A 403 -20.60 0.52 -0.40
C ARG A 403 -21.94 1.02 -0.94
N GLN A 404 -22.06 2.28 -1.32
CA GLN A 404 -23.28 2.84 -1.89
C GLN A 404 -23.70 2.14 -3.18
N VAL A 405 -22.75 1.87 -4.09
CA VAL A 405 -23.02 1.17 -5.35
C VAL A 405 -23.39 -0.28 -5.10
N VAL A 406 -22.66 -1.00 -4.24
CA VAL A 406 -22.99 -2.38 -3.84
C VAL A 406 -24.41 -2.45 -3.26
N THR A 407 -24.76 -1.51 -2.37
CA THR A 407 -26.09 -1.45 -1.74
C THR A 407 -27.18 -1.14 -2.76
N LEU A 408 -26.92 -0.22 -3.71
CA LEU A 408 -27.83 0.09 -4.81
C LEU A 408 -28.12 -1.14 -5.66
N LEU A 409 -27.09 -1.88 -6.06
CA LEU A 409 -27.22 -3.07 -6.90
C LEU A 409 -27.97 -4.19 -6.19
N LYS A 410 -27.60 -4.51 -4.94
CA LYS A 410 -28.33 -5.50 -4.13
C LYS A 410 -29.81 -5.12 -3.96
N ALA A 411 -30.10 -3.87 -3.59
CA ALA A 411 -31.47 -3.40 -3.41
C ALA A 411 -32.31 -3.41 -4.71
N ALA A 412 -31.69 -3.17 -5.86
CA ALA A 412 -32.35 -3.25 -7.16
C ALA A 412 -32.71 -4.69 -7.53
N ALA A 413 -31.79 -5.64 -7.32
CA ALA A 413 -32.06 -7.06 -7.51
C ALA A 413 -33.16 -7.58 -6.55
N GLU A 414 -33.11 -7.17 -5.28
CA GLU A 414 -34.14 -7.50 -4.29
C GLU A 414 -35.55 -7.04 -4.72
N GLU A 415 -35.69 -5.78 -5.16
CA GLU A 415 -37.00 -5.29 -5.66
C GLU A 415 -37.44 -6.08 -6.89
N ARG A 416 -36.51 -6.35 -7.81
CA ARG A 416 -36.81 -7.06 -9.07
C ARG A 416 -37.29 -8.48 -8.81
N CYS A 417 -36.80 -9.12 -7.76
CA CYS A 417 -37.20 -10.45 -7.32
C CYS A 417 -38.41 -10.46 -6.36
N GLY A 418 -39.04 -9.30 -6.12
CA GLY A 418 -40.26 -9.21 -5.31
C GLY A 418 -40.02 -9.32 -3.80
N VAL A 419 -38.81 -9.07 -3.28
CA VAL A 419 -38.51 -9.14 -1.85
C VAL A 419 -39.32 -8.11 -1.06
N GLY A 420 -40.09 -8.59 -0.07
CA GLY A 420 -40.99 -7.75 0.73
C GLY A 420 -42.31 -7.40 0.03
N THR A 421 -42.72 -8.19 -0.96
CA THR A 421 -44.13 -8.29 -1.38
C THR A 421 -44.88 -9.13 -0.34
N TYR A 422 -45.67 -8.49 0.51
CA TYR A 422 -46.58 -9.21 1.40
C TYR A 422 -47.73 -9.74 0.55
N SER A 423 -48.08 -11.02 0.70
CA SER A 423 -49.39 -11.49 0.26
C SER A 423 -50.45 -10.73 1.07
N ASP A 424 -51.51 -10.23 0.43
CA ASP A 424 -52.65 -9.49 1.01
C ASP A 424 -53.47 -10.28 2.08
N ARG A 425 -52.87 -11.26 2.77
CA ARG A 425 -53.54 -12.23 3.63
C ARG A 425 -53.32 -12.06 5.13
N ASN A 426 -52.57 -11.06 5.60
CA ASN A 426 -52.45 -10.77 7.04
C ASN A 426 -52.54 -9.27 7.33
N ASP A 427 -53.33 -8.93 8.36
CA ASP A 427 -53.80 -7.59 8.76
C ASP A 427 -52.72 -6.68 9.40
N ASP A 428 -51.44 -7.06 9.34
CA ASP A 428 -50.35 -6.30 9.96
C ASP A 428 -49.85 -5.20 9.02
N LYS A 429 -50.12 -3.95 9.41
CA LYS A 429 -49.61 -2.76 8.70
C LYS A 429 -48.07 -2.75 8.76
N PRO A 430 -47.38 -2.60 7.61
CA PRO A 430 -45.92 -2.60 7.58
C PRO A 430 -45.35 -1.45 8.40
N SER A 431 -44.34 -1.76 9.21
CA SER A 431 -43.65 -0.80 10.06
C SER A 431 -43.01 0.33 9.25
N ARG A 432 -42.72 1.45 9.93
CA ARG A 432 -42.01 2.58 9.31
C ARG A 432 -40.65 2.16 8.71
N LYS A 433 -39.97 1.18 9.30
CA LYS A 433 -38.68 0.66 8.83
C LYS A 433 -38.86 -0.13 7.53
N GLU A 434 -39.84 -1.03 7.47
CA GLU A 434 -40.14 -1.84 6.28
C GLU A 434 -40.60 -0.97 5.11
N ARG A 435 -41.47 0.02 5.37
CA ARG A 435 -41.89 0.99 4.34
C ARG A 435 -40.71 1.75 3.74
N LYS A 436 -39.77 2.22 4.57
CA LYS A 436 -38.54 2.89 4.11
C LYS A 436 -37.63 1.95 3.32
N ALA A 437 -37.50 0.69 3.73
CA ALA A 437 -36.69 -0.29 3.01
C ALA A 437 -37.27 -0.59 1.62
N LYS A 438 -38.60 -0.79 1.51
CA LYS A 438 -39.30 -0.97 0.25
C LYS A 438 -39.15 0.24 -0.67
N GLU A 439 -39.30 1.46 -0.13
CA GLU A 439 -39.10 2.68 -0.92
C GLU A 439 -37.67 2.81 -1.45
N ARG A 440 -36.66 2.44 -0.65
CA ARG A 440 -35.25 2.41 -1.08
C ARG A 440 -35.03 1.42 -2.22
N ARG A 441 -35.57 0.19 -2.10
CA ARG A 441 -35.52 -0.85 -3.13
C ARG A 441 -36.17 -0.42 -4.45
N LYS A 442 -37.37 0.19 -4.38
CA LYS A 442 -38.04 0.79 -5.56
C LYS A 442 -37.19 1.84 -6.26
N LYS A 443 -36.60 2.76 -5.48
CA LYS A 443 -35.71 3.80 -6.03
C LYS A 443 -34.45 3.20 -6.65
N ALA A 444 -33.93 2.12 -6.07
CA ALA A 444 -32.77 1.40 -6.60
C ALA A 444 -33.09 0.74 -7.95
N LEU A 445 -34.20 0.01 -8.04
CA LEU A 445 -34.64 -0.61 -9.30
C LEU A 445 -34.85 0.43 -10.41
N ALA A 446 -35.61 1.50 -10.13
CA ALA A 446 -35.83 2.57 -11.11
C ALA A 446 -34.52 3.21 -11.58
N CYS A 447 -33.53 3.31 -10.70
CA CYS A 447 -32.20 3.82 -11.07
C CYS A 447 -31.45 2.87 -12.02
N ILE A 448 -31.56 1.55 -11.85
CA ILE A 448 -30.92 0.57 -12.74
C ILE A 448 -31.63 0.53 -14.09
N GLU A 449 -32.97 0.59 -14.10
CA GLU A 449 -33.76 0.65 -15.34
C GLU A 449 -33.47 1.92 -16.17
N ASP A 450 -33.28 3.08 -15.51
CA ASP A 450 -32.83 4.31 -16.17
C ASP A 450 -31.43 4.13 -16.81
N LEU A 451 -30.50 3.48 -16.13
CA LEU A 451 -29.15 3.25 -16.65
C LEU A 451 -29.13 2.33 -17.88
N LEU A 452 -29.94 1.27 -17.86
CA LEU A 452 -30.12 0.38 -19.00
C LEU A 452 -30.71 1.15 -20.19
N THR A 453 -31.79 1.90 -19.94
CA THR A 453 -32.47 2.70 -20.96
C THR A 453 -31.55 3.73 -21.61
N ARG A 454 -30.80 4.50 -20.79
CA ARG A 454 -29.84 5.51 -21.26
C ARG A 454 -28.68 4.92 -22.07
N SER A 455 -28.40 3.63 -21.87
CA SER A 455 -27.34 2.91 -22.57
C SER A 455 -27.87 2.08 -23.75
N SER A 456 -29.17 2.17 -24.05
CA SER A 456 -29.85 1.35 -25.06
C SER A 456 -29.67 -0.16 -24.83
N LEU A 457 -29.62 -0.58 -23.56
CA LEU A 457 -29.50 -1.96 -23.12
C LEU A 457 -30.85 -2.49 -22.64
N ASP A 458 -31.09 -3.78 -22.82
CA ASP A 458 -32.27 -4.46 -22.28
C ASP A 458 -32.01 -5.05 -20.88
N GLU A 459 -33.05 -5.63 -20.27
CA GLU A 459 -32.94 -6.24 -18.94
C GLU A 459 -32.06 -7.50 -18.90
N HIS A 460 -31.91 -8.21 -20.03
CA HIS A 460 -31.06 -9.40 -20.15
C HIS A 460 -29.57 -9.01 -20.05
N SER A 461 -29.25 -7.79 -20.46
CA SER A 461 -27.90 -7.23 -20.48
C SER A 461 -27.43 -6.73 -19.10
N ALA A 462 -28.29 -6.73 -18.07
CA ALA A 462 -27.99 -6.13 -16.76
C ALA A 462 -26.81 -6.82 -16.05
N LEU A 463 -26.74 -8.15 -16.06
CA LEU A 463 -25.64 -8.90 -15.48
C LEU A 463 -24.30 -8.46 -16.09
N GLU A 464 -24.17 -8.56 -17.41
CA GLU A 464 -22.91 -8.33 -18.14
C GLU A 464 -22.48 -6.86 -18.14
N ASN A 465 -23.42 -5.91 -18.14
CA ASN A 465 -23.10 -4.49 -18.34
C ASN A 465 -23.16 -3.65 -17.05
N ILE A 466 -23.76 -4.16 -15.98
CA ILE A 466 -23.96 -3.44 -14.72
C ILE A 466 -23.31 -4.16 -13.53
N TYR A 467 -23.64 -5.44 -13.33
CA TYR A 467 -23.18 -6.19 -12.15
C TYR A 467 -21.75 -6.74 -12.32
N GLU A 468 -21.50 -7.49 -13.40
CA GLU A 468 -20.21 -8.15 -13.64
C GLU A 468 -19.03 -7.16 -13.70
N PRO A 469 -19.12 -6.00 -14.37
CA PRO A 469 -17.99 -5.08 -14.47
C PRO A 469 -17.55 -4.51 -13.12
N LEU A 470 -18.45 -4.44 -12.13
CA LEU A 470 -18.14 -4.04 -10.76
C LEU A 470 -17.66 -5.23 -9.93
N ALA A 471 -18.31 -6.39 -10.07
CA ALA A 471 -17.91 -7.62 -9.38
C ALA A 471 -16.47 -8.01 -9.74
N GLU A 472 -16.10 -7.93 -11.02
CA GLU A 472 -14.76 -8.22 -11.53
C GLU A 472 -13.71 -7.34 -10.84
N VAL A 473 -13.85 -6.00 -10.88
CA VAL A 473 -12.86 -5.09 -10.29
C VAL A 473 -12.78 -5.16 -8.76
N ILE A 474 -13.88 -5.51 -8.07
CA ILE A 474 -13.84 -5.79 -6.62
C ILE A 474 -13.03 -7.06 -6.34
N ASN A 475 -13.21 -8.11 -7.15
CA ASN A 475 -12.44 -9.35 -7.03
C ASN A 475 -10.96 -9.14 -7.37
N GLU A 476 -10.63 -8.39 -8.42
CA GLU A 476 -9.26 -7.99 -8.74
C GLU A 476 -8.60 -7.27 -7.55
N ARG A 477 -9.33 -6.36 -6.88
CA ARG A 477 -8.83 -5.70 -5.66
C ARG A 477 -8.63 -6.67 -4.50
N ALA A 478 -9.49 -7.68 -4.36
CA ALA A 478 -9.31 -8.74 -3.37
C ALA A 478 -8.01 -9.51 -3.60
N VAL A 479 -7.77 -9.95 -4.84
CA VAL A 479 -6.51 -10.62 -5.25
C VAL A 479 -5.31 -9.71 -5.00
N MET A 480 -5.40 -8.42 -5.36
CA MET A 480 -4.35 -7.44 -5.10
C MET A 480 -4.00 -7.36 -3.61
N ARG A 481 -5.02 -7.31 -2.72
CA ARG A 481 -4.80 -7.30 -1.25
C ARG A 481 -4.11 -8.58 -0.76
N GLU A 482 -4.46 -9.76 -1.29
CA GLU A 482 -3.75 -11.02 -0.95
C GLU A 482 -2.28 -10.98 -1.34
N LEU A 483 -1.98 -10.48 -2.54
CA LEU A 483 -0.60 -10.42 -3.01
C LEU A 483 0.22 -9.38 -2.22
N TRP A 484 -0.39 -8.27 -1.80
CA TRP A 484 0.24 -7.31 -0.89
C TRP A 484 0.48 -7.89 0.49
N GLN A 485 -0.48 -8.60 1.07
CA GLN A 485 -0.29 -9.29 2.36
C GLN A 485 0.87 -10.29 2.31
N LYS A 486 1.05 -10.99 1.18
CA LYS A 486 2.22 -11.86 0.95
C LYS A 486 3.52 -11.06 0.88
N ARG A 487 3.54 -9.95 0.13
CA ARG A 487 4.70 -9.06 0.01
C ARG A 487 5.12 -8.46 1.36
N GLU A 488 4.16 -7.93 2.12
CA GLU A 488 4.37 -7.32 3.45
C GLU A 488 4.95 -8.32 4.47
N LYS A 489 4.73 -9.62 4.26
CA LYS A 489 5.24 -10.71 5.10
C LYS A 489 6.45 -11.44 4.50
N ASP A 490 6.97 -10.98 3.36
CA ASP A 490 8.08 -11.65 2.69
C ASP A 490 9.32 -11.68 3.61
N HIS A 491 9.97 -12.85 3.67
CA HIS A 491 11.13 -13.11 4.52
C HIS A 491 12.26 -12.08 4.35
N VAL A 492 12.39 -11.49 3.16
CA VAL A 492 13.45 -10.53 2.84
C VAL A 492 13.45 -9.32 3.79
N PHE A 493 12.27 -8.91 4.29
CA PHE A 493 12.16 -7.79 5.24
C PHE A 493 12.69 -8.14 6.63
N ARG A 494 12.74 -9.43 6.99
CA ARG A 494 13.31 -9.89 8.27
C ARG A 494 14.84 -9.76 8.30
N GLU A 495 15.46 -9.75 7.13
CA GLU A 495 16.90 -9.52 6.94
C GLU A 495 17.29 -8.03 7.02
N LEU A 496 16.31 -7.12 7.15
CA LEU A 496 16.53 -5.70 7.37
C LEU A 496 16.28 -5.32 8.84
N GLY A 497 16.82 -4.16 9.23
CA GLY A 497 16.56 -3.58 10.55
C GLY A 497 15.06 -3.36 10.80
N PRO A 498 14.57 -3.47 12.06
CA PRO A 498 13.16 -3.31 12.38
C PRO A 498 12.50 -2.04 11.83
N GLU A 499 13.26 -0.95 11.76
CA GLU A 499 12.85 0.35 11.25
C GLU A 499 12.65 0.41 9.73
N CYS A 500 13.12 -0.61 9.01
CA CYS A 500 12.97 -0.77 7.56
C CYS A 500 11.90 -1.81 7.18
N ARG A 501 11.23 -2.42 8.17
CA ARG A 501 10.20 -3.44 7.94
C ARG A 501 8.85 -2.80 7.59
N PRO A 502 7.98 -3.48 6.83
CA PRO A 502 6.67 -2.96 6.48
C PRO A 502 5.88 -2.53 7.72
N MET A 503 5.24 -1.37 7.62
CA MET A 503 4.30 -0.89 8.64
C MET A 503 2.88 -1.30 8.30
N ASP A 504 2.04 -1.41 9.34
CA ASP A 504 0.60 -1.44 9.13
C ASP A 504 0.15 -0.16 8.44
N VAL A 505 -0.59 -0.33 7.36
CA VAL A 505 -1.25 0.76 6.67
C VAL A 505 -2.39 1.27 7.54
N PRO A 506 -2.60 2.60 7.70
CA PRO A 506 -3.62 3.14 8.61
C PRO A 506 -5.04 3.04 8.00
N PHE A 507 -5.44 1.84 7.61
CA PHE A 507 -6.80 1.53 7.19
C PHE A 507 -7.62 1.02 8.36
N GLN A 508 -8.85 1.51 8.46
CA GLN A 508 -9.87 1.04 9.40
C GLN A 508 -11.05 0.54 8.58
N PHE A 509 -11.37 -0.74 8.74
CA PHE A 509 -12.47 -1.40 8.04
C PHE A 509 -13.67 -1.62 8.95
N ASN A 510 -14.82 -1.94 8.37
CA ASN A 510 -16.08 -2.16 9.10
C ASN A 510 -16.50 -0.96 9.98
N VAL A 511 -16.12 0.25 9.56
CA VAL A 511 -16.47 1.49 10.25
C VAL A 511 -17.92 1.88 9.94
N PRO A 512 -18.75 2.23 10.94
CA PRO A 512 -20.12 2.66 10.69
C PRO A 512 -20.21 3.87 9.74
N GLU A 513 -21.21 3.85 8.86
CA GLU A 513 -21.48 4.99 7.97
C GLU A 513 -21.74 6.28 8.76
N GLY A 514 -21.20 7.40 8.27
CA GLY A 514 -21.34 8.70 8.92
C GLY A 514 -20.37 8.94 10.08
N THR A 515 -19.48 7.99 10.40
CA THR A 515 -18.34 8.25 11.28
C THR A 515 -17.51 9.40 10.71
N LYS A 516 -17.13 10.36 11.56
CA LYS A 516 -16.36 11.53 11.13
C LYS A 516 -15.00 11.09 10.60
N GLN A 517 -14.68 11.53 9.38
CA GLN A 517 -13.36 11.32 8.79
C GLN A 517 -12.27 11.88 9.70
N VAL A 518 -11.26 11.05 9.98
CA VAL A 518 -10.02 11.46 10.65
C VAL A 518 -8.91 11.43 9.61
N ASP A 519 -8.10 12.48 9.53
CA ASP A 519 -7.10 12.63 8.46
C ASP A 519 -6.00 11.58 8.49
N GLU A 520 -5.76 11.01 9.66
CA GLU A 520 -4.71 10.03 9.91
C GLU A 520 -5.07 8.62 9.41
N TYR A 521 -6.36 8.35 9.12
CA TYR A 521 -6.83 7.01 8.75
C TYR A 521 -7.68 7.03 7.48
N GLY A 522 -7.47 6.02 6.64
CA GLY A 522 -8.43 5.63 5.62
C GLY A 522 -9.52 4.81 6.30
N MET A 523 -10.79 5.21 6.18
CA MET A 523 -11.92 4.54 6.82
C MET A 523 -12.82 3.90 5.76
N SER A 524 -13.20 2.65 5.97
CA SER A 524 -14.04 1.92 5.04
C SER A 524 -15.21 1.26 5.78
N PRO A 525 -16.45 1.40 5.25
CA PRO A 525 -17.62 0.71 5.80
C PRO A 525 -17.76 -0.73 5.29
N ILE A 526 -16.86 -1.20 4.42
CA ILE A 526 -16.85 -2.57 3.92
C ILE A 526 -15.78 -3.40 4.63
N ASP A 527 -15.93 -4.72 4.55
CA ASP A 527 -14.89 -5.63 5.03
C ASP A 527 -13.62 -5.42 4.18
N GLY A 528 -12.50 -5.24 4.87
CA GLY A 528 -11.20 -5.03 4.29
C GLY A 528 -10.52 -6.30 3.80
N THR A 529 -10.96 -7.45 4.30
CA THR A 529 -10.30 -8.73 4.01
C THR A 529 -10.46 -9.14 2.55
N PRO A 530 -9.51 -9.88 1.98
CA PRO A 530 -9.69 -10.49 0.66
C PRO A 530 -10.93 -11.35 0.55
N ASN A 531 -11.23 -12.17 1.57
CA ASN A 531 -12.42 -13.03 1.58
C ASN A 531 -13.71 -12.19 1.58
N GLY A 532 -13.79 -11.13 2.38
CA GLY A 532 -14.94 -10.22 2.38
C GLY A 532 -15.17 -9.54 1.03
N LEU A 533 -14.10 -9.10 0.35
CA LEU A 533 -14.23 -8.53 -1.00
C LEU A 533 -14.64 -9.60 -2.04
N LYS A 534 -14.09 -10.82 -1.97
CA LYS A 534 -14.51 -11.95 -2.82
C LYS A 534 -15.99 -12.28 -2.63
N GLN A 535 -16.47 -12.28 -1.39
CA GLN A 535 -17.87 -12.50 -1.08
C GLN A 535 -18.76 -11.39 -1.66
N ILE A 536 -18.37 -10.12 -1.52
CA ILE A 536 -19.10 -8.99 -2.14
C ILE A 536 -19.15 -9.16 -3.67
N SER A 537 -18.05 -9.57 -4.30
CA SER A 537 -18.01 -9.86 -5.74
C SER A 537 -18.99 -10.95 -6.12
N GLU A 538 -18.96 -12.09 -5.43
CA GLU A 538 -19.87 -13.21 -5.75
C GLU A 538 -21.33 -12.86 -5.49
N ASP A 539 -21.64 -12.16 -4.40
CA ASP A 539 -23.00 -11.67 -4.13
C ASP A 539 -23.53 -10.78 -5.26
N LEU A 540 -22.67 -9.92 -5.83
CA LEU A 540 -23.06 -9.10 -6.97
C LEU A 540 -23.34 -9.95 -8.22
N ARG A 541 -22.55 -11.00 -8.46
CA ARG A 541 -22.79 -11.93 -9.58
C ARG A 541 -24.09 -12.69 -9.40
N VAL A 542 -24.35 -13.23 -8.20
CA VAL A 542 -25.60 -13.90 -7.85
C VAL A 542 -26.79 -12.94 -8.01
N ALA A 543 -26.69 -11.72 -7.48
CA ALA A 543 -27.73 -10.70 -7.62
C ALA A 543 -28.00 -10.33 -9.10
N GLY A 544 -26.94 -10.22 -9.90
CA GLY A 544 -27.06 -9.99 -11.34
C GLY A 544 -27.73 -11.15 -12.08
N ARG A 545 -27.41 -12.40 -11.73
CA ARG A 545 -28.06 -13.61 -12.27
C ARG A 545 -29.55 -13.69 -11.87
N ALA A 546 -29.89 -13.30 -10.65
CA ALA A 546 -31.26 -13.28 -10.13
C ALA A 546 -32.12 -12.16 -10.74
N TYR A 547 -31.49 -11.10 -11.26
CA TYR A 547 -32.16 -9.91 -11.78
C TYR A 547 -33.15 -10.23 -12.92
N LEU A 548 -32.81 -11.18 -13.79
CA LEU A 548 -33.66 -11.59 -14.91
C LEU A 548 -34.79 -12.58 -14.54
N PRO A 549 -34.53 -13.72 -13.86
CA PRO A 549 -35.57 -14.69 -13.53
C PRO A 549 -36.59 -14.18 -12.51
N ARG A 550 -36.28 -13.08 -11.79
CA ARG A 550 -37.13 -12.43 -10.79
C ARG A 550 -37.54 -13.37 -9.65
N LYS A 551 -36.70 -14.34 -9.33
CA LYS A 551 -36.95 -15.31 -8.26
C LYS A 551 -36.17 -14.92 -7.01
N ALA A 552 -36.89 -14.72 -5.90
CA ALA A 552 -36.26 -14.42 -4.62
C ALA A 552 -35.32 -15.55 -4.13
N SER A 553 -35.56 -16.81 -4.53
CA SER A 553 -34.69 -17.96 -4.24
C SER A 553 -33.30 -17.85 -4.84
N ASP A 554 -33.15 -17.03 -5.89
CA ASP A 554 -31.92 -16.95 -6.67
C ASP A 554 -31.05 -15.78 -6.22
N LEU A 555 -31.56 -14.92 -5.31
CA LEU A 555 -30.78 -13.86 -4.69
C LEU A 555 -29.69 -14.43 -3.79
N PRO A 556 -28.62 -13.65 -3.49
CA PRO A 556 -27.69 -14.01 -2.44
C PRO A 556 -28.51 -14.27 -1.18
N LYS A 557 -28.36 -15.44 -0.58
CA LYS A 557 -28.98 -15.69 0.71
C LYS A 557 -28.51 -14.57 1.64
N PRO A 558 -29.41 -13.96 2.44
CA PRO A 558 -28.94 -13.24 3.61
C PRO A 558 -27.99 -14.18 4.34
N GLU A 559 -27.04 -13.65 5.13
CA GLU A 559 -26.41 -14.48 6.15
C GLU A 559 -27.54 -15.01 7.06
N GLU A 560 -28.18 -16.11 6.67
CA GLU A 560 -28.66 -17.11 7.59
C GLU A 560 -27.42 -17.38 8.44
N ASN A 561 -27.55 -17.31 9.76
CA ASN A 561 -26.65 -18.03 10.63
C ASN A 561 -26.61 -19.46 10.08
N GLN A 562 -25.62 -19.76 9.24
CA GLN A 562 -25.29 -21.09 8.78
C GLN A 562 -24.63 -21.81 9.95
N ASP A 563 -25.39 -21.98 11.03
CA ASP A 563 -25.32 -23.15 11.86
C ASP A 563 -26.09 -24.27 11.14
N SER A 564 -25.54 -24.77 10.04
CA SER A 564 -25.67 -26.17 9.59
C SER A 564 -25.09 -26.35 8.19
N GLU A 565 -23.89 -26.94 8.19
CA GLU A 565 -23.25 -27.75 7.16
C GLU A 565 -22.47 -27.08 6.01
N SER A 566 -21.14 -27.24 6.15
CA SER A 566 -20.01 -27.01 5.22
C SER A 566 -19.66 -25.54 4.97
N THR A 567 -18.52 -24.96 5.38
CA THR A 567 -17.13 -25.43 5.41
C THR A 567 -16.33 -24.72 6.52
N LYS A 568 -15.31 -25.40 7.06
CA LYS A 568 -14.37 -24.93 8.11
C LYS A 568 -13.70 -23.58 7.78
N GLU A 569 -14.12 -22.47 8.40
CA GLU A 569 -13.27 -21.31 8.69
C GLU A 569 -13.58 -20.72 10.08
N SER A 570 -12.60 -20.91 10.99
CA SER A 570 -12.22 -20.02 12.10
C SER A 570 -13.32 -19.24 12.85
N ASN A 571 -13.98 -19.91 13.79
CA ASN A 571 -14.82 -19.29 14.82
C ASN A 571 -13.97 -18.36 15.73
N ASP A 572 -14.16 -17.03 15.65
CA ASP A 572 -13.37 -16.00 16.37
C ASP A 572 -13.49 -16.10 17.90
N HIS A 573 -14.47 -16.86 18.38
CA HIS A 573 -14.76 -17.14 19.79
C HIS A 573 -14.36 -18.56 20.24
N ALA A 574 -13.77 -19.35 19.33
CA ALA A 574 -13.17 -20.65 19.59
C ALA A 574 -11.77 -20.74 18.96
N LYS A 575 -10.89 -19.83 19.39
CA LYS A 575 -9.48 -19.82 19.06
C LYS A 575 -8.81 -21.15 19.45
N GLY A 576 -8.02 -21.68 18.54
CA GLY A 576 -7.17 -22.85 18.78
C GLY A 576 -6.13 -22.57 19.86
N LEU A 577 -5.55 -23.65 20.40
CA LEU A 577 -4.50 -23.58 21.42
C LEU A 577 -3.23 -22.86 20.91
N ASP A 578 -3.05 -22.79 19.59
CA ASP A 578 -1.94 -22.20 18.84
C ASP A 578 -2.16 -20.75 18.39
N TRP A 579 -3.30 -20.13 18.74
CA TRP A 579 -3.58 -18.75 18.37
C TRP A 579 -2.56 -17.76 18.97
N GLU A 580 -1.84 -17.02 18.12
CA GLU A 580 -0.79 -16.08 18.53
C GLU A 580 -1.27 -15.01 19.53
N GLY A 581 -2.57 -14.70 19.55
CA GLY A 581 -3.16 -13.74 20.48
C GLY A 581 -2.99 -14.11 21.95
N TRP A 582 -2.84 -15.40 22.29
CA TRP A 582 -2.51 -15.85 23.65
C TRP A 582 -1.18 -15.25 24.16
N ALA A 583 -0.24 -14.95 23.25
CA ALA A 583 1.05 -14.39 23.59
C ALA A 583 1.04 -12.86 23.79
N THR A 584 0.11 -12.14 23.15
CA THR A 584 0.21 -10.67 22.99
C THR A 584 -0.85 -9.88 23.74
N SER A 585 -1.87 -10.53 24.31
CA SER A 585 -2.99 -9.87 24.97
C SER A 585 -3.10 -10.21 26.46
N ASN A 586 -3.89 -9.41 27.19
CA ASN A 586 -4.31 -9.71 28.56
C ASN A 586 -5.58 -10.56 28.55
N PHE A 587 -5.69 -11.51 29.47
CA PHE A 587 -6.80 -12.46 29.52
C PHE A 587 -7.43 -12.53 30.91
N CYS A 588 -8.70 -12.93 30.94
CA CYS A 588 -9.37 -13.39 32.14
C CYS A 588 -9.99 -14.77 31.96
N LEU A 589 -10.18 -15.46 33.09
CA LEU A 589 -10.82 -16.75 33.21
C LEU A 589 -12.17 -16.58 33.93
N GLU A 590 -13.24 -17.00 33.26
CA GLU A 590 -14.58 -17.10 33.83
C GLU A 590 -14.66 -18.27 34.83
N LEU A 591 -15.08 -17.96 36.07
CA LEU A 591 -15.36 -18.93 37.13
C LEU A 591 -16.66 -18.55 37.86
N GLN A 592 -17.49 -19.55 38.15
CA GLN A 592 -18.70 -19.36 38.96
C GLN A 592 -18.34 -19.19 40.44
N GLU A 593 -19.21 -18.54 41.21
CA GLU A 593 -19.20 -18.59 42.68
C GLU A 593 -19.57 -20.00 43.17
N PRO A 594 -18.89 -20.59 44.19
CA PRO A 594 -17.80 -20.04 45.02
C PRO A 594 -16.37 -20.28 44.48
N TRP A 595 -16.21 -20.97 43.35
CA TRP A 595 -14.91 -21.44 42.85
C TRP A 595 -13.94 -20.32 42.46
N ALA A 596 -14.47 -19.22 41.92
CA ALA A 596 -13.68 -18.03 41.61
C ALA A 596 -12.92 -17.53 42.85
N LEU A 597 -13.59 -17.48 44.01
CA LEU A 597 -13.02 -17.05 45.27
C LEU A 597 -12.03 -18.08 45.82
N ALA A 598 -12.33 -19.37 45.66
CA ALA A 598 -11.44 -20.45 46.11
C ALA A 598 -10.08 -20.42 45.38
N VAL A 599 -10.04 -20.10 44.08
CA VAL A 599 -8.78 -19.92 43.34
C VAL A 599 -8.03 -18.68 43.81
N VAL A 600 -8.71 -17.54 43.93
CA VAL A 600 -8.11 -16.27 44.36
C VAL A 600 -7.58 -16.31 45.79
N GLN A 601 -8.15 -17.14 46.65
CA GLN A 601 -7.70 -17.36 48.04
C GLN A 601 -6.71 -18.54 48.19
N GLY A 602 -6.36 -19.23 47.10
CA GLY A 602 -5.45 -20.38 47.14
C GLY A 602 -6.03 -21.66 47.75
N LYS A 603 -7.34 -21.70 48.02
CA LYS A 603 -8.03 -22.91 48.54
C LYS A 603 -8.26 -23.96 47.47
N LYS A 604 -8.22 -23.57 46.19
CA LYS A 604 -8.35 -24.45 45.02
C LYS A 604 -7.07 -24.36 44.18
N PRO A 605 -6.00 -25.10 44.55
CA PRO A 605 -4.73 -25.07 43.83
C PRO A 605 -4.78 -25.68 42.43
N ILE A 606 -5.84 -26.42 42.06
CA ILE A 606 -6.02 -26.98 40.72
C ILE A 606 -7.39 -26.58 40.15
N GLU A 607 -7.39 -25.91 38.99
CA GLU A 607 -8.60 -25.61 38.22
C GLU A 607 -8.81 -26.64 37.11
N THR A 608 -9.94 -27.35 37.12
CA THR A 608 -10.20 -28.47 36.21
C THR A 608 -11.01 -28.04 35.00
N ARG A 609 -10.55 -28.40 33.79
CA ARG A 609 -11.21 -28.10 32.52
C ARG A 609 -11.26 -29.33 31.62
N ALA A 610 -12.23 -29.35 30.70
CA ALA A 610 -12.30 -30.35 29.63
C ALA A 610 -11.35 -30.04 28.45
N TYR A 611 -10.45 -29.06 28.60
CA TYR A 611 -9.47 -28.65 27.61
C TYR A 611 -8.20 -28.17 28.30
N THR A 612 -7.04 -28.38 27.65
CA THR A 612 -5.75 -27.91 28.18
C THR A 612 -5.63 -26.39 28.13
N LEU A 613 -4.75 -25.84 28.97
CA LEU A 613 -4.44 -24.41 28.96
C LEU A 613 -3.59 -24.10 27.71
N PRO A 614 -3.88 -23.04 26.92
CA PRO A 614 -3.00 -22.60 25.85
C PRO A 614 -1.58 -22.38 26.39
N LEU A 615 -0.57 -22.99 25.75
CA LEU A 615 0.82 -23.00 26.25
C LEU A 615 1.37 -21.60 26.51
N ALA A 616 1.00 -20.62 25.68
CA ALA A 616 1.43 -19.23 25.82
C ALA A 616 0.83 -18.51 27.06
N LEU A 617 -0.12 -19.12 27.77
CA LEU A 617 -0.69 -18.62 29.02
C LEU A 617 -0.04 -19.24 30.28
N ILE A 618 0.81 -20.26 30.14
CA ILE A 618 1.58 -20.81 31.26
C ILE A 618 2.55 -19.73 31.76
N GLY A 619 2.57 -19.52 33.07
CA GLY A 619 3.39 -18.49 33.71
C GLY A 619 2.89 -17.06 33.52
N LYS A 620 1.72 -16.86 32.88
CA LYS A 620 1.12 -15.53 32.71
C LYS A 620 0.07 -15.24 33.78
N ARG A 621 -0.01 -13.97 34.17
CA ARG A 621 -1.07 -13.45 35.03
C ARG A 621 -2.39 -13.39 34.26
N ILE A 622 -3.38 -14.16 34.71
CA ILE A 622 -4.74 -14.23 34.17
C ILE A 622 -5.71 -13.70 35.22
N MET A 623 -6.56 -12.75 34.85
CA MET A 623 -7.55 -12.19 35.78
C MET A 623 -8.70 -13.18 36.01
N ILE A 624 -9.34 -13.16 37.19
CA ILE A 624 -10.48 -14.03 37.51
C ILE A 624 -11.77 -13.23 37.40
N LEU A 625 -12.60 -13.61 36.42
CA LEU A 625 -13.94 -13.06 36.20
C LEU A 625 -14.97 -13.95 36.90
N GLN A 626 -15.51 -13.47 38.02
CA GLN A 626 -16.56 -14.16 38.77
C GLN A 626 -17.90 -14.01 38.07
N SER A 627 -18.58 -15.12 37.76
CA SER A 627 -19.96 -15.16 37.30
C SER A 627 -20.90 -15.75 38.38
N PRO A 628 -22.22 -15.45 38.35
CA PRO A 628 -23.18 -16.03 39.29
C PRO A 628 -23.21 -17.56 39.24
N ALA A 629 -23.57 -18.21 40.35
CA ALA A 629 -23.78 -19.65 40.36
C ALA A 629 -24.84 -20.06 39.32
N GLY A 630 -24.51 -21.05 38.48
CA GLY A 630 -25.35 -21.51 37.38
C GLY A 630 -25.30 -23.03 37.22
N LYS A 631 -25.92 -23.55 36.16
CA LYS A 631 -25.89 -25.00 35.86
C LYS A 631 -24.48 -25.44 35.47
N ALA A 632 -24.05 -26.60 35.95
CA ALA A 632 -22.75 -27.16 35.62
C ALA A 632 -22.56 -27.30 34.10
N GLY A 633 -21.40 -26.89 33.58
CA GLY A 633 -21.03 -27.02 32.16
C GLY A 633 -21.64 -25.98 31.20
N VAL A 634 -22.47 -25.04 31.68
CA VAL A 634 -23.12 -24.02 30.84
C VAL A 634 -22.66 -22.62 31.25
N SER A 635 -21.95 -21.92 30.37
CA SER A 635 -21.69 -20.48 30.55
C SER A 635 -22.95 -19.71 30.14
N SER A 636 -23.48 -18.90 31.05
CA SER A 636 -24.60 -17.99 30.77
C SER A 636 -24.14 -16.63 30.24
N MET A 637 -22.84 -16.47 29.94
CA MET A 637 -22.27 -15.19 29.52
C MET A 637 -22.21 -15.04 28.00
N SER A 638 -22.46 -13.84 27.50
CA SER A 638 -22.27 -13.48 26.10
C SER A 638 -20.79 -13.51 25.69
N ASP A 639 -20.51 -13.63 24.39
CA ASP A 639 -19.13 -13.63 23.87
C ASP A 639 -18.44 -12.27 23.99
N VAL A 640 -19.18 -11.21 24.27
CA VAL A 640 -18.64 -9.89 24.60
C VAL A 640 -19.37 -9.36 25.83
N ILE A 641 -18.60 -8.91 26.82
CA ILE A 641 -19.12 -8.48 28.12
C ILE A 641 -18.52 -7.12 28.46
N ASP A 642 -19.37 -6.19 28.89
CA ASP A 642 -18.95 -4.92 29.46
C ASP A 642 -18.65 -5.13 30.96
N ILE A 643 -17.45 -4.72 31.38
CA ILE A 643 -16.98 -4.83 32.77
C ILE A 643 -16.64 -3.44 33.37
N SER A 644 -17.17 -2.36 32.77
CA SER A 644 -16.75 -0.99 33.06
C SER A 644 -17.43 -0.31 34.28
N GLY A 645 -18.28 -1.02 35.04
CA GLY A 645 -19.10 -0.44 36.12
C GLY A 645 -19.01 -1.15 37.48
N SER A 646 -18.83 -0.37 38.55
CA SER A 646 -18.67 -0.84 39.94
C SER A 646 -19.99 -1.04 40.73
N ASN A 647 -21.16 -0.98 40.07
CA ASN A 647 -22.46 -1.08 40.76
C ASN A 647 -23.31 -2.23 40.20
N SER A 648 -23.39 -3.31 41.00
CA SER A 648 -24.50 -4.30 41.14
C SER A 648 -24.74 -5.39 40.06
N ILE A 649 -24.76 -6.66 40.54
CA ILE A 649 -25.39 -7.91 40.02
C ILE A 649 -24.94 -8.38 38.61
N GLY A 650 -23.63 -8.33 38.32
CA GLY A 650 -23.08 -8.84 37.04
C GLY A 650 -21.68 -9.45 37.18
N PRO A 651 -21.10 -10.00 36.10
CA PRO A 651 -19.76 -10.57 36.10
C PRO A 651 -18.72 -9.53 36.49
N ARG A 652 -17.86 -9.84 37.46
CA ARG A 652 -16.85 -8.89 37.97
C ARG A 652 -15.48 -9.53 38.10
N VAL A 653 -14.43 -8.74 37.93
CA VAL A 653 -13.06 -9.22 38.15
C VAL A 653 -12.77 -9.15 39.65
N ILE A 654 -12.44 -10.27 40.28
CA ILE A 654 -12.25 -10.35 41.75
C ILE A 654 -10.80 -10.56 42.18
N GLY A 655 -9.93 -10.88 41.23
CA GLY A 655 -8.54 -11.24 41.51
C GLY A 655 -7.84 -11.73 40.26
N TRP A 656 -6.75 -12.45 40.46
CA TRP A 656 -5.93 -13.01 39.41
C TRP A 656 -5.24 -14.30 39.87
N CYS A 657 -4.80 -15.10 38.91
CA CYS A 657 -3.93 -16.25 39.15
C CYS A 657 -2.89 -16.39 38.04
N GLU A 658 -1.87 -17.20 38.29
CA GLU A 658 -0.88 -17.67 37.33
C GLU A 658 -0.92 -19.19 37.34
N PHE A 659 -0.97 -19.83 36.17
CA PHE A 659 -0.91 -21.28 36.06
C PHE A 659 0.53 -21.71 35.70
N GLY A 660 1.16 -22.50 36.55
CA GLY A 660 2.55 -22.93 36.35
C GLY A 660 2.70 -24.17 35.47
N SER A 661 1.67 -25.03 35.43
CA SER A 661 1.67 -26.26 34.63
C SER A 661 0.24 -26.77 34.40
N VAL A 662 0.10 -27.80 33.56
CA VAL A 662 -1.14 -28.54 33.34
C VAL A 662 -0.90 -30.02 33.68
N ARG A 663 -1.71 -30.58 34.56
CA ARG A 663 -1.77 -32.01 34.86
C ARG A 663 -2.91 -32.65 34.07
N GLU A 664 -2.63 -33.75 33.38
CA GLU A 664 -3.65 -34.51 32.64
C GLU A 664 -4.11 -35.70 33.48
N TYR A 665 -5.43 -35.83 33.68
CA TYR A 665 -6.05 -36.99 34.32
C TYR A 665 -6.73 -37.84 33.27
N THR A 666 -6.29 -39.09 33.14
CA THR A 666 -6.80 -40.05 32.14
C THR A 666 -7.59 -41.19 32.78
N ASN A 667 -7.64 -41.25 34.12
CA ASN A 667 -8.41 -42.24 34.87
C ASN A 667 -9.05 -41.60 36.12
N GLN A 668 -10.08 -42.28 36.63
CA GLN A 668 -10.86 -41.85 37.79
C GLN A 668 -10.05 -41.78 39.08
N GLU A 669 -9.18 -42.77 39.31
CA GLU A 669 -8.41 -42.92 40.54
C GLU A 669 -7.46 -41.72 40.76
N ASP A 670 -6.71 -41.34 39.72
CA ASP A 670 -5.80 -40.18 39.77
C ASP A 670 -6.55 -38.86 39.94
N PHE A 671 -7.74 -38.74 39.33
CA PHE A 671 -8.58 -37.55 39.47
C PHE A 671 -9.11 -37.43 40.91
N GLU A 672 -9.70 -38.49 41.45
CA GLU A 672 -10.26 -38.51 42.81
C GLU A 672 -9.16 -38.39 43.89
N ALA A 673 -7.95 -38.89 43.65
CA ALA A 673 -6.81 -38.70 44.55
C ALA A 673 -6.48 -37.21 44.79
N ASP A 674 -6.71 -36.36 43.79
CA ASP A 674 -6.48 -34.92 43.83
C ASP A 674 -7.76 -34.12 44.22
N GLU A 675 -8.83 -34.79 44.69
CA GLU A 675 -10.11 -34.15 45.04
C GLU A 675 -9.91 -32.96 45.98
N LYS A 676 -9.02 -33.06 46.96
CA LYS A 676 -8.75 -31.96 47.92
C LYS A 676 -8.07 -30.76 47.28
N LEU A 677 -7.45 -30.93 46.12
CA LEU A 677 -6.72 -29.89 45.39
C LEU A 677 -7.62 -29.17 44.36
N HIS A 678 -8.51 -29.91 43.70
CA HIS A 678 -9.44 -29.32 42.74
C HIS A 678 -10.87 -29.17 43.27
N LEU A 679 -11.22 -29.68 44.44
CA LEU A 679 -12.54 -29.52 45.09
C LEU A 679 -13.73 -30.01 44.23
N VAL A 680 -13.53 -31.02 43.38
CA VAL A 680 -14.60 -31.60 42.55
C VAL A 680 -14.96 -32.96 43.12
N THR A 681 -16.07 -33.04 43.85
CA THR A 681 -16.52 -34.31 44.44
C THR A 681 -17.06 -35.26 43.36
N PRO A 682 -17.01 -36.59 43.56
CA PRO A 682 -17.50 -37.58 42.60
C PRO A 682 -18.97 -37.38 42.19
N GLU A 683 -19.80 -36.92 43.13
CA GLU A 683 -21.25 -36.70 42.94
C GLU A 683 -21.55 -35.42 42.14
N SER A 684 -20.58 -34.52 41.99
CA SER A 684 -20.79 -33.27 41.28
C SER A 684 -21.01 -33.49 39.77
N GLY A 685 -21.61 -32.50 39.11
CA GLY A 685 -21.75 -32.50 37.65
C GLY A 685 -20.42 -32.39 36.88
N TYR A 686 -19.32 -32.12 37.59
CA TYR A 686 -17.96 -32.06 37.04
C TYR A 686 -17.09 -33.25 37.46
N GLY A 687 -17.62 -34.15 38.31
CA GLY A 687 -16.91 -35.35 38.76
C GLY A 687 -16.69 -36.35 37.62
N TRP A 688 -15.70 -37.22 37.78
CA TRP A 688 -15.38 -38.23 36.79
C TRP A 688 -16.57 -39.18 36.56
N LYS A 689 -17.10 -39.19 35.33
CA LYS A 689 -18.17 -40.10 34.94
C LYS A 689 -17.58 -41.28 34.19
N LYS A 690 -17.68 -42.46 34.80
CA LYS A 690 -17.23 -43.72 34.21
C LYS A 690 -17.84 -43.88 32.81
N ASP A 691 -17.02 -44.23 31.84
CA ASP A 691 -17.37 -44.38 30.41
C ASP A 691 -17.71 -43.09 29.63
N GLU A 692 -17.93 -41.95 30.29
CA GLU A 692 -18.19 -40.65 29.64
C GLU A 692 -16.95 -39.72 29.66
N THR A 693 -16.20 -39.72 30.76
CA THR A 693 -15.04 -38.85 30.95
C THR A 693 -13.78 -39.53 30.40
N LYS A 694 -13.22 -38.97 29.33
CA LYS A 694 -11.99 -39.49 28.71
C LYS A 694 -10.71 -38.85 29.27
N VAL A 695 -10.78 -37.55 29.53
CA VAL A 695 -9.65 -36.77 30.02
C VAL A 695 -10.15 -35.52 30.75
N VAL A 696 -9.46 -35.14 31.83
CA VAL A 696 -9.63 -33.86 32.50
C VAL A 696 -8.26 -33.18 32.61
N TYR A 697 -8.21 -31.88 32.36
CA TYR A 697 -6.98 -31.09 32.48
C TYR A 697 -7.04 -30.25 33.76
N GLY A 698 -6.15 -30.50 34.71
CA GLY A 698 -5.94 -29.70 35.90
C GLY A 698 -4.92 -28.60 35.65
N TRP A 699 -5.36 -27.35 35.59
CA TRP A 699 -4.50 -26.18 35.49
C TRP A 699 -3.97 -25.84 36.89
N VAL A 700 -2.68 -26.06 37.13
CA VAL A 700 -2.05 -25.95 38.45
C VAL A 700 -1.71 -24.49 38.73
N VAL A 701 -2.34 -23.92 39.75
CA VAL A 701 -2.15 -22.53 40.17
C VAL A 701 -0.79 -22.39 40.86
N SER A 702 0.09 -21.57 40.31
CA SER A 702 1.42 -21.27 40.88
C SER A 702 1.42 -19.99 41.73
N LYS A 703 0.63 -18.99 41.36
CA LYS A 703 0.44 -17.74 42.10
C LYS A 703 -1.01 -17.28 42.03
N TYR A 704 -1.46 -16.55 43.04
CA TYR A 704 -2.80 -15.98 43.10
C TYR A 704 -2.81 -14.70 43.93
N GLY A 705 -3.85 -13.88 43.75
CA GLY A 705 -4.07 -12.71 44.59
C GLY A 705 -5.38 -12.00 44.30
N GLU A 706 -5.88 -11.27 45.31
CA GLU A 706 -7.05 -10.41 45.20
C GLU A 706 -6.72 -9.15 44.38
N ILE A 707 -7.72 -8.60 43.70
CA ILE A 707 -7.58 -7.33 42.98
C ILE A 707 -7.60 -6.17 43.99
N LYS A 708 -6.69 -5.21 43.84
CA LYS A 708 -6.68 -3.99 44.67
C LYS A 708 -7.63 -2.95 44.06
N ASP A 709 -8.23 -2.08 44.87
CA ASP A 709 -9.18 -1.04 44.43
C ASP A 709 -8.65 -0.16 43.27
N SER A 710 -7.33 -0.01 43.14
CA SER A 710 -6.68 0.73 42.04
C SER A 710 -6.68 0.00 40.69
N GLU A 711 -6.84 -1.33 40.67
CA GLU A 711 -6.80 -2.17 39.45
C GLU A 711 -8.20 -2.47 38.88
N ASP A 712 -9.27 -2.30 39.66
CA ASP A 712 -10.66 -2.64 39.29
C ASP A 712 -11.21 -1.80 38.13
N SER A 713 -10.60 -0.63 37.84
CA SER A 713 -11.08 0.32 36.84
C SER A 713 -10.31 0.33 35.50
N ILE A 714 -9.35 -0.59 35.32
CA ILE A 714 -8.45 -0.63 34.16
C ILE A 714 -9.12 -1.20 32.92
N TYR A 715 -9.99 -2.20 33.05
CA TYR A 715 -10.58 -2.91 31.92
C TYR A 715 -12.02 -2.48 31.67
N ILE A 716 -12.40 -2.37 30.40
CA ILE A 716 -13.73 -1.90 29.99
C ILE A 716 -14.58 -2.99 29.34
N SER A 717 -13.96 -3.99 28.73
CA SER A 717 -14.71 -5.11 28.13
C SER A 717 -13.87 -6.39 28.09
N ALA A 718 -14.56 -7.52 27.97
CA ALA A 718 -13.96 -8.84 27.79
C ALA A 718 -14.61 -9.55 26.59
N THR A 719 -13.80 -10.17 25.72
CA THR A 719 -14.28 -10.92 24.54
C THR A 719 -13.88 -12.38 24.62
N ARG A 720 -14.83 -13.31 24.52
CA ARG A 720 -14.58 -14.76 24.59
C ARG A 720 -13.69 -15.17 23.43
N ARG A 721 -12.58 -15.85 23.73
CA ARG A 721 -11.64 -16.39 22.75
C ARG A 721 -11.62 -17.91 22.75
N MET A 722 -11.84 -18.56 23.89
CA MET A 722 -11.94 -20.01 23.94
C MET A 722 -12.66 -20.44 25.20
N ARG A 723 -13.87 -21.00 25.08
CA ARG A 723 -14.67 -21.46 26.23
C ARG A 723 -14.70 -20.41 27.35
N SER A 724 -14.11 -20.68 28.51
CA SER A 724 -14.09 -19.77 29.66
C SER A 724 -12.96 -18.72 29.64
N LEU A 725 -12.14 -18.65 28.58
CA LEU A 725 -11.07 -17.66 28.40
C LEU A 725 -11.55 -16.47 27.58
N PHE A 726 -11.38 -15.28 28.14
CA PHE A 726 -11.73 -14.01 27.51
C PHE A 726 -10.50 -13.10 27.39
N GLN A 727 -10.38 -12.41 26.27
CA GLN A 727 -9.42 -11.34 26.05
C GLN A 727 -9.94 -10.04 26.67
N LEU A 728 -9.13 -9.38 27.49
CA LEU A 728 -9.46 -8.12 28.15
C LEU A 728 -9.06 -6.91 27.31
N ARG A 729 -9.93 -5.88 27.30
CA ARG A 729 -9.65 -4.57 26.71
C ARG A 729 -9.49 -3.52 27.81
N ALA A 730 -8.34 -2.84 27.84
CA ALA A 730 -8.06 -1.77 28.79
C ALA A 730 -8.66 -0.42 28.35
N ARG A 731 -8.91 0.47 29.31
CA ARG A 731 -9.27 1.89 29.15
C ARG A 731 -8.02 2.63 28.65
N GLU A 732 -8.15 3.42 27.59
CA GLU A 732 -7.04 4.25 27.12
C GLU A 732 -6.68 5.31 28.17
N THR A 733 -5.50 5.19 28.77
CA THR A 733 -4.97 6.21 29.68
C THR A 733 -4.51 7.42 28.87
N LYS A 734 -5.16 8.57 29.06
CA LYS A 734 -4.63 9.86 28.59
C LYS A 734 -3.26 10.08 29.25
N LYS A 735 -2.21 10.19 28.44
CA LYS A 735 -0.88 10.61 28.93
C LYS A 735 -0.97 11.99 29.57
N ASP A 736 -0.44 12.08 30.79
CA ASP A 736 -0.41 13.27 31.63
C ASP A 736 0.25 14.47 30.96
N GLY A 737 -0.40 15.62 31.10
CA GLY A 737 0.10 16.93 30.72
C GLY A 737 -0.54 18.02 31.58
N LYS A 738 -0.06 18.12 32.84
CA LYS A 738 -0.04 19.23 33.83
C LYS A 738 -1.28 20.15 34.04
N PRO A 739 -1.48 20.66 35.27
CA PRO A 739 -2.78 21.06 35.77
C PRO A 739 -3.10 22.51 35.39
N ASN A 740 -4.32 22.75 34.87
CA ASN A 740 -4.88 24.09 34.81
C ASN A 740 -5.88 24.30 35.95
N GLY A 741 -5.63 25.41 36.65
CA GLY A 741 -6.24 25.75 37.91
C GLY A 741 -7.76 25.93 37.88
N SER A 742 -8.29 25.70 39.07
CA SER A 742 -9.54 26.21 39.62
C SER A 742 -10.19 27.38 38.88
N THR A 743 -11.46 27.24 38.50
CA THR A 743 -12.43 28.29 38.86
C THR A 743 -13.85 27.74 38.96
N LYS A 744 -14.56 28.34 39.92
CA LYS A 744 -15.81 27.93 40.55
C LYS A 744 -17.03 28.03 39.62
N LYS A 745 -18.01 27.17 39.93
CA LYS A 745 -19.45 27.35 39.67
C LYS A 745 -19.94 28.76 40.03
N ASN A 746 -20.76 29.34 39.14
CA ASN A 746 -22.10 29.91 39.43
C ASN A 746 -22.69 30.44 38.10
N ARG A 747 -23.84 29.94 37.64
CA ARG A 747 -25.25 30.29 37.99
C ARG A 747 -25.73 31.62 37.39
N ASN A 748 -26.82 31.50 36.63
CA ASN A 748 -27.79 32.52 36.18
C ASN A 748 -27.23 33.55 35.18
N GLY A 749 -27.95 34.04 34.16
CA GLY A 749 -29.36 34.00 33.84
C GLY A 749 -29.68 35.30 33.11
N GLN A 750 -30.41 35.17 31.99
CA GLN A 750 -31.26 36.19 31.37
C GLN A 750 -30.67 37.49 30.76
N ASP A 751 -31.17 37.69 29.54
CA ASP A 751 -31.72 38.92 28.95
C ASP A 751 -30.81 39.99 28.31
N LYS A 752 -31.05 40.07 26.99
CA LYS A 752 -31.45 41.25 26.21
C LYS A 752 -30.39 42.26 25.74
N ASN A 753 -30.55 42.47 24.43
CA ASN A 753 -30.61 43.73 23.71
C ASN A 753 -29.34 44.32 23.11
N GLN A 754 -29.39 44.38 21.76
CA GLN A 754 -29.18 45.57 20.92
C GLN A 754 -27.86 46.32 21.12
N LYS A 755 -26.99 46.51 20.12
CA LYS A 755 -27.23 47.33 18.93
C LYS A 755 -25.94 47.38 18.09
N LYS A 756 -26.11 47.30 16.77
CA LYS A 756 -25.41 48.04 15.70
C LYS A 756 -24.08 48.74 16.07
N LYS A 757 -23.01 48.40 15.33
CA LYS A 757 -22.42 49.34 14.34
C LYS A 757 -21.43 48.68 13.38
N ARG A 758 -21.62 49.08 12.11
CA ARG A 758 -20.82 48.91 10.89
C ARG A 758 -19.32 49.22 11.06
N ARG A 759 -18.46 48.51 10.32
CA ARG A 759 -17.62 48.96 9.17
C ARG A 759 -16.67 47.81 8.81
N ARG A 760 -16.79 47.21 7.61
CA ARG A 760 -15.89 47.42 6.44
C ARG A 760 -14.42 47.54 6.81
N TYR A 761 -13.65 46.48 6.58
CA TYR A 761 -12.82 46.36 5.37
C TYR A 761 -12.95 44.93 4.81
#